data_AF-A0A847QXC7-F1
#
_entry.id   AF-A0A847QXC7-F1
#
_cell.length_a   1.000
_cell.length_b   1.000
_cell.length_c   1.000
_cell.angle_alpha   90.00
_cell.angle_beta   90.00
_cell.angle_gamma   90.00
#
_symmetry.space_group_name_H-M   'P 1'
#
loop_
_entity.id
_entity.type
_entity.pdbx_description
1 polymer ?
#
loop_
_entity_poly.entity_id
_entity_poly.type
_entity_poly.pdbx_seq_one_letter_code
_entity_poly.pdbx_strand_id
1 'polypeptide(L)'
;KEQIIIGAKAGADLILIETMSDLYEAKAAILAAKENTELPIICTMTFQSDGRTLTGTDPLTMVNVLQSLGITALGLNCSLGPKEMMPILSQVLTYSTIPVIVQANAGLPKLVNDETVFDITPEEFQKWAVEMATQGVLLLGGCCGTTPDHIRELKKGLENIKPLQLQGKKITAASSSTCTITLGREVKIIGERINPTGKKMLKEALIHGNIDYLLKEAINQKEHGAHILDINVGLPEIDEKALMVQAIKEIQGIVTLPLQIDSVIPEVIEAGARICNGRPIINSINGDDEIMDAIFPIVKKYGCLVIALTLDHKGIPKTAEERLLIAERIIEKAKSYGIEKEDIIVDCLVLTASAQQEEVKETIKAVKLVKEKLEVMTTLGISNVSFGLPARGILNRTFLATALAAGLDAPILNPMEDDMINTVAAFNLLWNYDENGTSYIKRYSTVTTKALSSPPKNMDLKKTIIDGLKEEGTNLVKELLKNTKGLEIMDQYLIPALDIVGEKYEKGEIFLPQLIQSAEVVKKAFEVIKEDMITNMENKEPIKKGKIVLATVKGDIHDIGKNIVKILLENYGYEVYDLGKDVPIQKVLDTVEEEKVSLVGLSALMTTTVKNMELTIKSLKEKYPTCKIMVGGAVLTKDYATMIGADFYAKDARESVKIAQQVLG
;
A
#
# COMPACT_ATOMS: atom_id res chain seq x y z
N LYS A 1 18.51 11.43 -4.97
CA LYS A 1 18.93 12.85 -5.17
C LYS A 1 20.37 12.97 -5.68
N GLU A 2 21.38 12.49 -4.94
CA GLU A 2 22.79 12.67 -5.33
C GLU A 2 23.10 12.10 -6.73
N GLN A 3 22.69 10.85 -6.99
CA GLN A 3 22.83 10.20 -8.29
C GLN A 3 22.21 11.02 -9.44
N ILE A 4 21.03 11.59 -9.22
CA ILE A 4 20.33 12.43 -10.21
C ILE A 4 21.14 13.68 -10.55
N ILE A 5 21.65 14.38 -9.55
CA ILE A 5 22.44 15.61 -9.75
C ILE A 5 23.72 15.30 -10.51
N ILE A 6 24.40 14.20 -10.17
CA ILE A 6 25.63 13.77 -10.83
C ILE A 6 25.35 13.38 -12.29
N GLY A 7 24.34 12.56 -12.54
CA GLY A 7 23.95 12.13 -13.88
C GLY A 7 23.55 13.29 -14.79
N ALA A 8 22.76 14.23 -14.28
CA ALA A 8 22.39 15.43 -15.02
C ALA A 8 23.61 16.29 -15.37
N LYS A 9 24.54 16.49 -14.42
CA LYS A 9 25.80 17.22 -14.67
C LYS A 9 26.73 16.52 -15.65
N ALA A 10 26.67 15.19 -15.73
CA ALA A 10 27.42 14.39 -16.69
C ALA A 10 26.82 14.43 -18.11
N GLY A 11 25.66 15.07 -18.30
CA GLY A 11 25.02 15.23 -19.61
C GLY A 11 24.03 14.11 -19.98
N ALA A 12 23.41 13.47 -19.00
CA ALA A 12 22.33 12.50 -19.27
C ALA A 12 21.12 13.17 -19.94
N ASP A 13 20.49 12.47 -20.88
CA ASP A 13 19.30 12.96 -21.62
C ASP A 13 17.97 12.66 -20.92
N LEU A 14 17.94 11.67 -20.03
CA LEU A 14 16.76 11.26 -19.28
C LEU A 14 17.17 10.57 -17.96
N ILE A 15 16.18 10.37 -17.09
CA ILE A 15 16.31 9.56 -15.88
C ILE A 15 15.46 8.31 -16.03
N LEU A 16 16.08 7.13 -15.92
CA LEU A 16 15.39 5.85 -15.82
C LEU A 16 15.49 5.34 -14.37
N ILE A 17 14.36 5.36 -13.66
CA ILE A 17 14.20 4.74 -12.34
C ILE A 17 13.65 3.33 -12.59
N GLU A 18 14.52 2.33 -12.58
CA GLU A 18 14.14 0.96 -12.98
C GLU A 18 14.11 -0.03 -11.81
N THR A 19 13.34 -1.12 -12.01
CA THR A 19 13.28 -2.26 -11.09
C THR A 19 12.72 -1.91 -9.70
N MET A 20 11.83 -0.93 -9.62
CA MET A 20 11.22 -0.55 -8.35
C MET A 20 10.25 -1.62 -7.88
N SER A 21 10.50 -2.19 -6.70
CA SER A 21 9.59 -3.14 -6.04
C SER A 21 8.66 -2.50 -5.01
N ASP A 22 8.99 -1.27 -4.58
CA ASP A 22 8.23 -0.47 -3.64
C ASP A 22 7.80 0.87 -4.27
N LEU A 23 6.50 1.15 -4.23
CA LEU A 23 5.92 2.35 -4.82
C LEU A 23 6.34 3.63 -4.09
N TYR A 24 6.63 3.56 -2.79
CA TYR A 24 6.99 4.71 -2.00
C TYR A 24 8.42 5.18 -2.31
N GLU A 25 9.34 4.24 -2.48
CA GLU A 25 10.69 4.48 -2.95
C GLU A 25 10.67 5.04 -4.38
N ALA A 26 9.81 4.50 -5.26
CA ALA A 26 9.62 5.04 -6.61
C ALA A 26 9.15 6.50 -6.55
N LYS A 27 8.14 6.81 -5.73
CA LYS A 27 7.67 8.19 -5.49
C LYS A 27 8.79 9.08 -4.96
N ALA A 28 9.58 8.62 -3.99
CA ALA A 28 10.70 9.39 -3.44
C ALA A 28 11.77 9.68 -4.50
N ALA A 29 12.10 8.71 -5.36
CA ALA A 29 13.04 8.87 -6.46
C ALA A 29 12.52 9.86 -7.52
N ILE A 30 11.24 9.77 -7.89
CA ILE A 30 10.58 10.70 -8.84
C ILE A 30 10.59 12.12 -8.28
N LEU A 31 10.19 12.32 -7.01
CA LEU A 31 10.21 13.63 -6.38
C LEU A 31 11.64 14.19 -6.33
N ALA A 32 12.62 13.36 -5.97
CA ALA A 32 14.01 13.77 -5.99
C ALA A 32 14.50 14.15 -7.41
N ALA A 33 13.97 13.52 -8.47
CA ALA A 33 14.27 13.88 -9.85
C ALA A 33 13.66 15.23 -10.20
N LYS A 34 12.34 15.40 -10.04
CA LYS A 34 11.61 16.65 -10.34
C LYS A 34 12.12 17.86 -9.56
N GLU A 35 12.57 17.66 -8.32
CA GLU A 35 13.08 18.77 -7.48
C GLU A 35 14.52 19.20 -7.85
N ASN A 36 15.23 18.46 -8.70
CA ASN A 36 16.66 18.70 -8.95
C ASN A 36 17.05 18.73 -10.44
N THR A 37 16.12 18.46 -11.35
CA THR A 37 16.34 18.51 -12.79
C THR A 37 15.03 18.60 -13.57
N GLU A 38 15.12 19.05 -14.83
CA GLU A 38 14.02 19.09 -15.81
C GLU A 38 14.09 17.92 -16.81
N LEU A 39 15.01 16.96 -16.61
CA LEU A 39 15.13 15.81 -17.49
C LEU A 39 13.85 14.96 -17.48
N PRO A 40 13.45 14.39 -18.64
CA PRO A 40 12.36 13.42 -18.71
C PRO A 40 12.59 12.25 -17.75
N ILE A 41 11.53 11.84 -17.06
CA ILE A 41 11.58 10.77 -16.06
C ILE A 41 10.82 9.56 -16.60
N ILE A 42 11.47 8.41 -16.62
CA ILE A 42 10.86 7.11 -16.88
C ILE A 42 10.95 6.31 -15.58
N CYS A 43 9.85 5.70 -15.16
CA CYS A 43 9.83 4.84 -13.99
C CYS A 43 9.26 3.46 -14.33
N THR A 44 9.99 2.39 -14.04
CA THR A 44 9.51 1.02 -14.19
C THR A 44 9.44 0.30 -12.85
N MET A 45 8.39 -0.49 -12.68
CA MET A 45 8.26 -1.37 -11.53
C MET A 45 8.40 -2.83 -11.95
N THR A 46 8.79 -3.65 -10.98
CA THR A 46 8.94 -5.09 -11.17
C THR A 46 7.87 -5.87 -10.41
N PHE A 47 7.27 -6.84 -11.06
CA PHE A 47 6.12 -7.60 -10.55
C PHE A 47 6.46 -9.09 -10.42
N GLN A 48 5.83 -9.73 -9.46
CA GLN A 48 5.85 -11.17 -9.26
C GLN A 48 4.79 -11.84 -10.15
N SER A 49 4.82 -13.18 -10.21
CA SER A 49 3.89 -13.97 -11.02
C SER A 49 2.42 -13.87 -10.59
N ASP A 50 2.16 -13.39 -9.37
CA ASP A 50 0.81 -13.13 -8.85
C ASP A 50 0.23 -11.80 -9.32
N GLY A 51 0.99 -11.01 -10.09
CA GLY A 51 0.57 -9.71 -10.61
C GLY A 51 0.72 -8.56 -9.63
N ARG A 52 1.48 -8.72 -8.52
CA ARG A 52 1.81 -7.64 -7.58
C ARG A 52 3.30 -7.42 -7.45
N THR A 53 3.69 -6.23 -6.99
CA THR A 53 5.07 -5.95 -6.58
C THR A 53 5.36 -6.63 -5.23
N LEU A 54 6.63 -6.66 -4.80
CA LEU A 54 7.04 -7.21 -3.50
C LEU A 54 6.27 -6.59 -2.32
N THR A 55 5.93 -5.31 -2.41
CA THR A 55 5.20 -4.59 -1.37
C THR A 55 3.69 -4.58 -1.59
N GLY A 56 3.20 -5.29 -2.61
CA GLY A 56 1.78 -5.52 -2.85
C GLY A 56 1.11 -4.55 -3.82
N THR A 57 1.85 -3.68 -4.50
CA THR A 57 1.27 -2.73 -5.47
C THR A 57 0.73 -3.49 -6.69
N ASP A 58 -0.53 -3.25 -7.06
CA ASP A 58 -1.15 -3.78 -8.28
C ASP A 58 -0.91 -2.85 -9.50
N PRO A 59 -1.16 -3.32 -10.73
CA PRO A 59 -0.90 -2.54 -11.94
C PRO A 59 -1.70 -1.24 -12.06
N LEU A 60 -2.98 -1.24 -11.64
CA LEU A 60 -3.81 -0.04 -11.65
C LEU A 60 -3.27 1.00 -10.66
N THR A 61 -2.86 0.55 -9.48
CA THR A 61 -2.25 1.40 -8.45
C THR A 61 -0.92 1.99 -8.89
N MET A 62 -0.05 1.19 -9.52
CA MET A 62 1.17 1.71 -10.16
C MET A 62 0.83 2.81 -11.18
N VAL A 63 -0.07 2.53 -12.13
CA VAL A 63 -0.39 3.48 -13.20
C VAL A 63 -0.96 4.78 -12.62
N ASN A 64 -1.96 4.69 -11.74
CA ASN A 64 -2.63 5.86 -11.18
C ASN A 64 -1.68 6.77 -10.40
N VAL A 65 -0.73 6.20 -9.66
CA VAL A 65 0.24 6.97 -8.86
C VAL A 65 1.38 7.52 -9.72
N LEU A 66 2.02 6.67 -10.54
CA LEU A 66 3.19 7.10 -11.29
C LEU A 66 2.85 8.16 -12.34
N GLN A 67 1.75 8.01 -13.07
CA GLN A 67 1.34 9.00 -14.06
C GLN A 67 0.90 10.32 -13.42
N SER A 68 0.26 10.28 -12.24
CA SER A 68 -0.20 11.50 -11.57
C SER A 68 0.97 12.34 -11.03
N LEU A 69 2.11 11.70 -10.73
CA LEU A 69 3.36 12.39 -10.42
C LEU A 69 3.96 13.13 -11.63
N GLY A 70 3.38 13.00 -12.82
CA GLY A 70 3.77 13.77 -14.01
C GLY A 70 5.09 13.31 -14.63
N ILE A 71 5.35 12.00 -14.61
CA ILE A 71 6.50 11.42 -15.31
C ILE A 71 6.23 11.27 -16.81
N THR A 72 7.29 11.08 -17.60
CA THR A 72 7.21 11.02 -19.07
C THR A 72 6.76 9.65 -19.58
N ALA A 73 7.18 8.56 -18.92
CA ALA A 73 6.75 7.21 -19.24
C ALA A 73 6.76 6.32 -17.99
N LEU A 74 5.91 5.31 -17.99
CA LEU A 74 5.87 4.27 -16.94
C LEU A 74 5.99 2.89 -17.54
N GLY A 75 6.30 1.86 -16.75
CA GLY A 75 6.22 0.51 -17.30
C GLY A 75 6.80 -0.60 -16.44
N LEU A 76 7.17 -1.68 -17.12
CA LEU A 76 7.48 -2.96 -16.51
C LEU A 76 8.88 -3.41 -16.88
N ASN A 77 9.66 -3.89 -15.91
CA ASN A 77 10.94 -4.53 -16.19
C ASN A 77 11.27 -5.66 -15.21
N CYS A 78 12.18 -6.53 -15.64
CA CYS A 78 12.72 -7.64 -14.85
C CYS A 78 11.66 -8.64 -14.34
N SER A 79 12.08 -9.57 -13.48
CA SER A 79 11.33 -10.67 -12.84
C SER A 79 10.68 -11.71 -13.77
N LEU A 80 10.00 -11.27 -14.82
CA LEU A 80 9.20 -12.11 -15.71
C LEU A 80 9.74 -12.10 -17.15
N GLY A 81 9.51 -13.20 -17.85
CA GLY A 81 9.67 -13.25 -19.31
C GLY A 81 8.57 -12.46 -20.02
N PRO A 82 8.67 -12.27 -21.35
CA PRO A 82 7.72 -11.47 -22.11
C PRO A 82 6.29 -12.02 -22.04
N LYS A 83 6.15 -13.36 -22.09
CA LYS A 83 4.85 -14.05 -22.05
C LYS A 83 4.16 -13.85 -20.70
N GLU A 84 4.90 -14.08 -19.61
CA GLU A 84 4.39 -13.98 -18.24
C GLU A 84 4.02 -12.55 -17.85
N MET A 85 4.64 -11.55 -18.50
CA MET A 85 4.37 -10.14 -18.28
C MET A 85 3.07 -9.64 -18.96
N MET A 86 2.57 -10.33 -19.98
CA MET A 86 1.41 -9.88 -20.78
C MET A 86 0.14 -9.59 -19.96
N PRO A 87 -0.27 -10.41 -18.97
CA PRO A 87 -1.47 -10.12 -18.17
C PRO A 87 -1.36 -8.82 -17.36
N ILE A 88 -0.14 -8.51 -16.90
CA ILE A 88 0.17 -7.29 -16.16
C ILE A 88 0.18 -6.10 -17.12
N LEU A 89 0.86 -6.25 -18.26
CA LEU A 89 0.94 -5.23 -19.30
C LEU A 89 -0.44 -4.82 -19.82
N SER A 90 -1.34 -5.79 -20.03
CA SER A 90 -2.71 -5.51 -20.47
C SER A 90 -3.46 -4.55 -19.52
N GLN A 91 -3.29 -4.73 -18.20
CA GLN A 91 -3.84 -3.82 -17.21
C GLN A 91 -3.17 -2.44 -17.26
N VAL A 92 -1.84 -2.40 -17.41
CA VAL A 92 -1.09 -1.14 -17.53
C VAL A 92 -1.57 -0.32 -18.74
N LEU A 93 -1.68 -0.95 -19.91
CA LEU A 93 -2.11 -0.31 -21.16
C LEU A 93 -3.57 0.18 -21.09
N THR A 94 -4.44 -0.50 -20.34
CA THR A 94 -5.84 -0.11 -20.17
C THR A 94 -5.99 1.29 -19.53
N TYR A 95 -5.12 1.62 -18.57
CA TYR A 95 -5.25 2.83 -17.77
C TYR A 95 -4.18 3.90 -18.09
N SER A 96 -3.07 3.53 -18.72
CA SER A 96 -1.98 4.47 -18.98
C SER A 96 -2.38 5.52 -20.01
N THR A 97 -2.30 6.79 -19.60
CA THR A 97 -2.50 7.95 -20.49
C THR A 97 -1.18 8.51 -21.01
N ILE A 98 -0.06 8.00 -20.50
CA ILE A 98 1.31 8.33 -20.92
C ILE A 98 1.99 7.12 -21.57
N PRO A 99 3.10 7.30 -22.31
CA PRO A 99 3.86 6.21 -22.89
C PRO A 99 4.19 5.07 -21.92
N VAL A 100 4.14 3.84 -22.44
CA VAL A 100 4.51 2.63 -21.70
C VAL A 100 5.85 2.07 -22.20
N ILE A 101 6.73 1.69 -21.26
CA ILE A 101 8.00 1.00 -21.51
C ILE A 101 7.94 -0.46 -21.03
N VAL A 102 8.57 -1.38 -21.77
CA VAL A 102 8.76 -2.77 -21.33
C VAL A 102 10.20 -3.23 -21.57
N GLN A 103 10.81 -3.80 -20.52
CA GLN A 103 12.13 -4.43 -20.55
C GLN A 103 12.06 -5.81 -19.88
N ALA A 104 11.59 -6.81 -20.62
CA ALA A 104 11.43 -8.18 -20.12
C ALA A 104 12.77 -8.94 -20.04
N ASN A 105 12.82 -9.97 -19.19
CA ASN A 105 13.94 -10.92 -19.19
C ASN A 105 13.88 -11.83 -20.43
N ALA A 106 14.99 -12.45 -20.83
CA ALA A 106 15.02 -13.47 -21.89
C ALA A 106 14.48 -14.84 -21.40
N GLY A 107 13.43 -14.82 -20.58
CA GLY A 107 12.85 -16.00 -19.94
C GLY A 107 13.05 -16.00 -18.44
N LEU A 108 12.57 -17.06 -17.80
CA LEU A 108 12.86 -17.30 -16.38
C LEU A 108 14.24 -17.95 -16.26
N PRO A 109 15.03 -17.61 -15.24
CA PRO A 109 16.36 -18.19 -15.07
C PRO A 109 16.27 -19.71 -14.87
N LYS A 110 17.00 -20.47 -15.67
CA LYS A 110 17.20 -21.91 -15.51
C LYS A 110 18.67 -22.19 -15.28
N LEU A 111 19.00 -23.31 -14.65
CA LEU A 111 20.38 -23.77 -14.62
C LEU A 111 20.59 -24.84 -15.69
N VAL A 112 21.62 -24.67 -16.52
CA VAL A 112 22.11 -25.71 -17.43
C VAL A 112 23.63 -25.77 -17.26
N ASN A 113 24.16 -26.93 -16.90
CA ASN A 113 25.61 -27.14 -16.68
C ASN A 113 26.27 -26.15 -15.69
N ASP A 114 25.66 -25.91 -14.53
CA ASP A 114 26.19 -24.99 -13.49
C ASP A 114 26.28 -23.50 -13.91
N GLU A 115 25.57 -23.13 -14.97
CA GLU A 115 25.39 -21.76 -15.44
C GLU A 115 23.91 -21.38 -15.48
N THR A 116 23.59 -20.15 -15.08
CA THR A 116 22.23 -19.61 -15.26
C THR A 116 22.01 -19.26 -16.73
N VAL A 117 21.13 -20.01 -17.38
CA VAL A 117 20.73 -19.82 -18.77
C VAL A 117 19.29 -19.31 -18.81
N PHE A 118 19.06 -18.37 -19.73
CA PHE A 118 17.76 -17.85 -20.09
C PHE A 118 17.36 -18.49 -21.42
N ASP A 119 16.15 -19.03 -21.49
CA ASP A 119 15.75 -19.99 -22.53
C ASP A 119 15.06 -19.36 -23.75
N ILE A 120 14.72 -18.08 -23.71
CA ILE A 120 14.08 -17.40 -24.83
C ILE A 120 15.13 -17.00 -25.85
N THR A 121 14.94 -17.45 -27.09
CA THR A 121 15.79 -17.10 -28.22
C THR A 121 15.55 -15.66 -28.71
N PRO A 122 16.50 -15.03 -29.42
CA PRO A 122 16.30 -13.72 -30.05
C PRO A 122 15.03 -13.62 -30.90
N GLU A 123 14.72 -14.66 -31.68
CA GLU A 123 13.54 -14.72 -32.55
C GLU A 123 12.24 -14.83 -31.76
N GLU A 124 12.23 -15.58 -30.66
CA GLU A 124 11.06 -15.66 -29.77
C GLU A 124 10.85 -14.34 -29.02
N PHE A 125 11.93 -13.72 -28.54
CA PHE A 125 11.87 -12.42 -27.87
C PHE A 125 11.30 -11.35 -28.82
N GLN A 126 11.74 -11.35 -30.08
CA GLN A 126 11.24 -10.47 -31.13
C GLN A 126 9.74 -10.63 -31.38
N LYS A 127 9.21 -11.87 -31.44
CA LYS A 127 7.77 -12.11 -31.63
C LYS A 127 6.93 -11.46 -30.52
N TRP A 128 7.37 -11.60 -29.26
CA TRP A 128 6.68 -10.96 -28.14
C TRP A 128 6.81 -9.44 -28.15
N ALA A 129 7.98 -8.91 -28.50
CA ALA A 129 8.18 -7.46 -28.61
C ALA A 129 7.25 -6.83 -29.67
N VAL A 130 7.07 -7.51 -30.81
CA VAL A 130 6.11 -7.11 -31.85
C VAL A 130 4.69 -7.08 -31.30
N GLU A 131 4.26 -8.13 -30.59
CA GLU A 131 2.94 -8.19 -29.96
C GLU A 131 2.72 -7.08 -28.92
N MET A 132 3.73 -6.78 -28.10
CA MET A 132 3.67 -5.68 -27.14
C MET A 132 3.58 -4.31 -27.83
N ALA A 133 4.34 -4.13 -28.93
CA ALA A 133 4.30 -2.91 -29.72
C ALA A 133 2.93 -2.68 -30.36
N THR A 134 2.31 -3.72 -30.92
CA THR A 134 0.97 -3.63 -31.54
C THR A 134 -0.12 -3.34 -30.51
N GLN A 135 0.07 -3.72 -29.25
CA GLN A 135 -0.83 -3.38 -28.14
C GLN A 135 -0.62 -1.95 -27.59
N GLY A 136 0.46 -1.27 -27.98
CA GLY A 136 0.70 0.14 -27.67
C GLY A 136 1.85 0.43 -26.71
N VAL A 137 2.76 -0.53 -26.48
CA VAL A 137 4.04 -0.24 -25.84
C VAL A 137 4.89 0.64 -26.76
N LEU A 138 5.37 1.78 -26.24
CA LEU A 138 6.16 2.74 -27.01
C LEU A 138 7.65 2.41 -26.97
N LEU A 139 8.15 2.03 -25.80
CA LEU A 139 9.58 1.78 -25.58
C LEU A 139 9.78 0.30 -25.24
N LEU A 140 10.62 -0.38 -26.02
CA LEU A 140 10.89 -1.81 -25.87
C LEU A 140 12.39 -2.04 -25.71
N GLY A 141 12.75 -2.86 -24.75
CA GLY A 141 14.12 -3.24 -24.48
C GLY A 141 14.22 -4.60 -23.80
N GLY A 142 15.40 -4.90 -23.27
CA GLY A 142 15.70 -6.15 -22.58
C GLY A 142 16.26 -5.92 -21.18
N CYS A 143 16.03 -6.88 -20.30
CA CYS A 143 16.62 -6.95 -18.96
C CYS A 143 17.51 -8.20 -18.85
N CYS A 144 17.43 -8.97 -17.76
CA CYS A 144 18.30 -10.12 -17.51
C CYS A 144 18.19 -11.18 -18.62
N GLY A 145 19.34 -11.70 -19.06
CA GLY A 145 19.44 -12.72 -20.11
C GLY A 145 19.41 -12.18 -21.54
N THR A 146 19.05 -10.91 -21.75
CA THR A 146 19.06 -10.31 -23.09
C THR A 146 20.48 -9.97 -23.55
N THR A 147 20.72 -10.08 -24.85
CA THR A 147 22.03 -9.86 -25.48
C THR A 147 21.90 -8.90 -26.66
N PRO A 148 23.02 -8.39 -27.24
CA PRO A 148 22.97 -7.60 -28.46
C PRO A 148 22.25 -8.30 -29.63
N ASP A 149 22.23 -9.63 -29.68
CA ASP A 149 21.50 -10.38 -30.71
C ASP A 149 19.98 -10.28 -30.51
N HIS A 150 19.51 -10.35 -29.26
CA HIS A 150 18.10 -10.10 -28.92
C HIS A 150 17.67 -8.69 -29.33
N ILE A 151 18.50 -7.68 -29.04
CA ILE A 151 18.21 -6.29 -29.41
C ILE A 151 18.23 -6.10 -30.94
N ARG A 152 19.11 -6.81 -31.66
CA ARG A 152 19.16 -6.77 -33.13
C ARG A 152 17.89 -7.35 -33.74
N GLU A 153 17.42 -8.50 -33.26
CA GLU A 153 16.16 -9.09 -33.71
C GLU A 153 14.97 -8.20 -33.33
N LEU A 154 14.91 -7.69 -32.09
CA LEU A 154 13.88 -6.73 -31.66
C LEU A 154 13.80 -5.53 -32.64
N LYS A 155 14.93 -4.92 -32.99
CA LYS A 155 14.96 -3.82 -33.96
C LYS A 155 14.40 -4.22 -35.32
N LYS A 156 14.78 -5.40 -35.85
CA LYS A 156 14.24 -5.91 -37.12
C LYS A 156 12.73 -6.12 -37.06
N GLY A 157 12.23 -6.67 -35.95
CA GLY A 157 10.79 -6.90 -35.75
C GLY A 157 9.96 -5.62 -35.71
N LEU A 158 10.52 -4.54 -35.17
CA LEU A 158 9.81 -3.26 -35.00
C LEU A 158 9.90 -2.31 -36.21
N GLU A 159 10.72 -2.60 -37.23
CA GLU A 159 11.03 -1.67 -38.33
C GLU A 159 9.80 -1.12 -39.08
N ASN A 160 8.74 -1.94 -39.21
CA ASN A 160 7.52 -1.58 -39.91
C ASN A 160 6.33 -1.27 -38.96
N ILE A 161 6.56 -1.25 -37.65
CA ILE A 161 5.52 -1.00 -36.66
C ILE A 161 5.50 0.49 -36.34
N LYS A 162 4.36 1.11 -36.57
CA LYS A 162 4.13 2.50 -36.14
C LYS A 162 3.68 2.51 -34.69
N PRO A 163 4.27 3.36 -33.82
CA PRO A 163 3.79 3.50 -32.45
C PRO A 163 2.31 3.86 -32.40
N LEU A 164 1.56 3.16 -31.55
CA LEU A 164 0.16 3.49 -31.25
C LEU A 164 0.12 4.62 -30.22
N GLN A 165 -0.73 5.61 -30.43
CA GLN A 165 -1.04 6.58 -29.40
C GLN A 165 -2.05 5.96 -28.42
N LEU A 166 -1.65 5.82 -27.16
CA LEU A 166 -2.53 5.30 -26.12
C LEU A 166 -3.70 6.26 -25.84
N GLN A 167 -4.88 5.68 -25.66
CA GLN A 167 -6.07 6.36 -25.14
C GLN A 167 -6.50 5.68 -23.85
N GLY A 168 -5.61 5.71 -22.84
CA GLY A 168 -5.90 5.13 -21.53
C GLY A 168 -7.20 5.66 -20.95
N LYS A 169 -7.93 4.80 -20.23
CA LYS A 169 -9.16 5.18 -19.56
C LYS A 169 -8.86 6.18 -18.44
N LYS A 170 -9.30 7.43 -18.62
CA LYS A 170 -9.27 8.43 -17.54
C LYS A 170 -10.25 8.04 -16.43
N ILE A 171 -9.79 8.11 -15.18
CA ILE A 171 -10.55 7.75 -13.98
C ILE A 171 -10.28 8.75 -12.87
N THR A 172 -11.29 9.03 -12.05
CA THR A 172 -11.11 9.72 -10.77
C THR A 172 -10.85 8.67 -9.70
N ALA A 173 -9.62 8.59 -9.19
CA ALA A 173 -9.26 7.52 -8.27
C ALA A 173 -8.16 7.91 -7.27
N ALA A 174 -8.39 7.63 -5.99
CA ALA A 174 -7.38 7.74 -4.93
C ALA A 174 -6.68 6.40 -4.72
N SER A 175 -5.41 6.43 -4.32
CA SER A 175 -4.60 5.21 -4.14
C SER A 175 -3.87 5.21 -2.82
N SER A 176 -3.83 4.05 -2.17
CA SER A 176 -2.79 3.71 -1.20
C SER A 176 -1.58 3.10 -1.93
N SER A 177 -0.69 2.45 -1.19
CA SER A 177 0.44 1.72 -1.74
C SER A 177 0.03 0.45 -2.49
N THR A 178 -1.12 -0.15 -2.14
CA THR A 178 -1.49 -1.51 -2.55
C THR A 178 -2.86 -1.61 -3.22
N CYS A 179 -3.62 -0.51 -3.25
CA CYS A 179 -4.98 -0.49 -3.73
C CYS A 179 -5.36 0.88 -4.29
N THR A 180 -6.21 0.87 -5.32
CA THR A 180 -6.82 2.06 -5.93
C THR A 180 -8.33 2.00 -5.82
N ILE A 181 -8.91 3.08 -5.32
CA ILE A 181 -10.36 3.26 -5.18
C ILE A 181 -10.82 4.23 -6.27
N THR A 182 -11.53 3.69 -7.26
CA THR A 182 -12.13 4.47 -8.36
C THR A 182 -13.51 5.00 -7.96
N LEU A 183 -13.77 6.28 -8.23
CA LEU A 183 -15.05 6.94 -8.03
C LEU A 183 -15.88 6.94 -9.33
N GLY A 184 -17.21 7.13 -9.20
CA GLY A 184 -18.11 7.38 -10.33
C GLY A 184 -18.94 6.20 -10.84
N ARG A 185 -18.66 4.98 -10.37
CA ARG A 185 -19.54 3.82 -10.63
C ARG A 185 -20.23 3.39 -9.35
N GLU A 186 -19.51 2.73 -8.45
CA GLU A 186 -20.03 2.38 -7.13
C GLU A 186 -19.80 3.55 -6.17
N VAL A 187 -20.76 3.80 -5.27
CA VAL A 187 -20.61 4.81 -4.22
C VAL A 187 -19.52 4.37 -3.24
N LYS A 188 -18.54 5.25 -2.98
CA LYS A 188 -17.39 4.95 -2.09
C LYS A 188 -17.42 5.82 -0.85
N ILE A 189 -17.34 5.19 0.31
CA ILE A 189 -17.49 5.87 1.60
C ILE A 189 -16.15 6.43 2.07
N ILE A 190 -16.13 7.72 2.42
CA ILE A 190 -15.02 8.37 3.09
C ILE A 190 -15.34 8.41 4.60
N GLY A 191 -14.53 7.73 5.41
CA GLY A 191 -14.73 7.65 6.85
C GLY A 191 -14.27 8.92 7.57
N GLU A 192 -15.17 9.56 8.35
CA GLU A 192 -14.97 10.88 8.98
C GLU A 192 -14.47 10.85 10.44
N ARG A 193 -14.14 9.67 10.97
CA ARG A 193 -14.00 9.53 12.43
C ARG A 193 -12.66 10.01 12.97
N ILE A 194 -11.61 10.10 12.17
CA ILE A 194 -10.32 10.67 12.56
C ILE A 194 -10.39 12.19 12.37
N ASN A 195 -11.19 12.83 13.21
CA ASN A 195 -11.36 14.28 13.25
C ASN A 195 -11.69 14.70 14.70
N PRO A 196 -10.83 15.49 15.37
CA PRO A 196 -10.99 15.83 16.79
C PRO A 196 -12.18 16.75 17.08
N THR A 197 -12.77 17.39 16.07
CA THR A 197 -13.88 18.32 16.24
C THR A 197 -15.06 17.65 16.94
N GLY A 198 -15.45 18.18 18.10
CA GLY A 198 -16.54 17.63 18.93
C GLY A 198 -16.24 16.29 19.64
N LYS A 199 -15.04 15.70 19.51
CA LYS A 199 -14.71 14.38 20.05
C LYS A 199 -13.68 14.45 21.18
N LYS A 200 -14.15 14.55 22.43
CA LYS A 200 -13.30 14.71 23.64
C LYS A 200 -12.17 13.67 23.73
N MET A 201 -12.48 12.38 23.54
CA MET A 201 -11.48 11.31 23.65
C MET A 201 -10.38 11.41 22.59
N LEU A 202 -10.74 11.73 21.34
CA LEU A 202 -9.75 11.89 20.27
C LEU A 202 -8.88 13.13 20.51
N LYS A 203 -9.47 14.23 21.01
CA LYS A 203 -8.71 15.42 21.41
C LYS A 203 -7.66 15.09 22.47
N GLU A 204 -8.07 14.41 23.53
CA GLU A 204 -7.17 13.97 24.59
C GLU A 204 -6.09 13.04 24.04
N ALA A 205 -6.45 12.11 23.16
CA ALA A 205 -5.47 11.21 22.54
C ALA A 205 -4.41 11.97 21.72
N LEU A 206 -4.81 12.93 20.88
CA LEU A 206 -3.88 13.74 20.09
C LEU A 206 -2.96 14.59 20.97
N ILE A 207 -3.51 15.23 22.02
CA ILE A 207 -2.75 16.08 22.95
C ILE A 207 -1.67 15.26 23.69
N HIS A 208 -2.01 14.04 24.11
CA HIS A 208 -1.06 13.17 24.82
C HIS A 208 -0.19 12.32 23.88
N GLY A 209 -0.28 12.52 22.56
CA GLY A 209 0.48 11.74 21.58
C GLY A 209 0.10 10.26 21.51
N ASN A 210 -1.11 9.89 21.95
CA ASN A 210 -1.64 8.53 21.87
C ASN A 210 -2.11 8.22 20.45
N ILE A 211 -1.16 7.78 19.62
CA ILE A 211 -1.41 7.39 18.23
C ILE A 211 -2.26 6.11 18.13
N ASP A 212 -2.17 5.20 19.10
CA ASP A 212 -2.93 3.93 19.10
C ASP A 212 -4.44 4.17 19.00
N TYR A 213 -4.97 5.25 19.59
CA TYR A 213 -6.37 5.62 19.42
C TYR A 213 -6.74 5.95 17.95
N LEU A 214 -5.87 6.68 17.24
CA LEU A 214 -6.07 7.00 15.82
C LEU A 214 -6.02 5.73 14.97
N LEU A 215 -5.06 4.85 15.27
CA LEU A 215 -4.88 3.58 14.57
C LEU A 215 -6.12 2.68 14.73
N LYS A 216 -6.67 2.59 15.94
CA LYS A 216 -7.94 1.88 16.18
C LYS A 216 -9.10 2.45 15.39
N GLU A 217 -9.24 3.77 15.34
CA GLU A 217 -10.30 4.41 14.57
C GLU A 217 -10.11 4.16 13.06
N ALA A 218 -8.88 4.15 12.55
CA ALA A 218 -8.59 3.79 11.16
C ALA A 218 -9.02 2.33 10.85
N ILE A 219 -8.66 1.39 11.72
CA ILE A 219 -9.02 -0.04 11.57
C ILE A 219 -10.53 -0.22 11.67
N ASN A 220 -11.16 0.33 12.70
CA ASN A 220 -12.61 0.23 12.89
C ASN A 220 -13.36 0.76 11.67
N GLN A 221 -12.97 1.93 11.14
CA GLN A 221 -13.61 2.47 9.95
C GLN A 221 -13.46 1.57 8.73
N LYS A 222 -12.26 1.01 8.50
CA LYS A 222 -12.01 0.02 7.45
C LYS A 222 -12.91 -1.21 7.62
N GLU A 223 -12.97 -1.79 8.82
CA GLU A 223 -13.79 -2.97 9.12
C GLU A 223 -15.29 -2.71 8.92
N HIS A 224 -15.75 -1.46 9.12
CA HIS A 224 -17.15 -1.07 8.95
C HIS A 224 -17.48 -0.54 7.55
N GLY A 225 -16.57 -0.64 6.58
CA GLY A 225 -16.85 -0.38 5.16
C GLY A 225 -16.45 1.00 4.65
N ALA A 226 -15.57 1.72 5.36
CA ALA A 226 -14.87 2.85 4.76
C ALA A 226 -13.98 2.37 3.60
N HIS A 227 -13.96 3.13 2.52
CA HIS A 227 -13.11 2.90 1.36
C HIS A 227 -11.92 3.86 1.33
N ILE A 228 -12.09 5.04 1.91
CA ILE A 228 -11.08 6.09 2.05
C ILE A 228 -11.19 6.61 3.49
N LEU A 229 -10.08 7.06 4.08
CA LEU A 229 -10.08 7.63 5.43
C LEU A 229 -9.75 9.12 5.37
N ASP A 230 -10.65 9.93 5.92
CA ASP A 230 -10.39 11.35 6.21
C ASP A 230 -9.52 11.46 7.47
N ILE A 231 -8.42 12.19 7.37
CA ILE A 231 -7.48 12.43 8.47
C ILE A 231 -7.41 13.94 8.72
N ASN A 232 -8.05 14.36 9.80
CA ASN A 232 -7.94 15.69 10.37
C ASN A 232 -7.32 15.57 11.76
N VAL A 233 -6.20 16.27 11.99
CA VAL A 233 -5.53 16.34 13.29
C VAL A 233 -5.46 17.77 13.83
N GLY A 234 -6.27 18.69 13.29
CA GLY A 234 -6.24 20.10 13.63
C GLY A 234 -6.68 20.36 15.07
N LEU A 235 -5.76 20.84 15.91
CA LEU A 235 -6.05 21.45 17.21
C LEU A 235 -5.19 22.71 17.39
N PRO A 236 -5.72 23.79 17.99
CA PRO A 236 -4.95 25.02 18.21
C PRO A 236 -3.70 24.85 19.08
N GLU A 237 -3.66 23.80 19.91
CA GLU A 237 -2.67 23.60 20.98
C GLU A 237 -1.50 22.68 20.57
N ILE A 238 -1.46 22.20 19.32
CA ILE A 238 -0.49 21.19 18.86
C ILE A 238 0.24 21.63 17.57
N ASP A 239 1.40 21.03 17.33
CA ASP A 239 2.06 21.10 16.02
C ASP A 239 1.32 20.17 15.04
N GLU A 240 0.34 20.73 14.33
CA GLU A 240 -0.49 20.01 13.35
C GLU A 240 0.38 19.36 12.26
N LYS A 241 1.46 20.01 11.84
CA LYS A 241 2.34 19.51 10.76
C LYS A 241 3.09 18.26 11.21
N ALA A 242 3.72 18.30 12.38
CA ALA A 242 4.43 17.16 12.93
C ALA A 242 3.47 15.98 13.18
N LEU A 243 2.30 16.26 13.75
CA LEU A 243 1.32 15.22 14.06
C LEU A 243 0.67 14.63 12.81
N MET A 244 0.38 15.44 11.77
CA MET A 244 -0.14 14.95 10.49
C MET A 244 0.84 13.99 9.83
N VAL A 245 2.13 14.33 9.82
CA VAL A 245 3.19 13.46 9.28
C VAL A 245 3.27 12.15 10.06
N GLN A 246 3.19 12.20 11.39
CA GLN A 246 3.19 11.01 12.23
C GLN A 246 1.94 10.14 11.99
N ALA A 247 0.75 10.75 11.98
CA ALA A 247 -0.52 10.07 11.76
C ALA A 247 -0.54 9.35 10.40
N ILE A 248 -0.15 10.02 9.30
CA ILE A 248 -0.11 9.41 7.97
C ILE A 248 0.84 8.22 7.94
N LYS A 249 2.06 8.35 8.48
CA LYS A 249 3.05 7.26 8.51
C LYS A 249 2.54 6.01 9.23
N GLU A 250 1.94 6.20 10.40
CA GLU A 250 1.48 5.10 11.24
C GLU A 250 0.20 4.46 10.67
N ILE A 251 -0.76 5.28 10.21
CA ILE A 251 -2.02 4.78 9.62
C ILE A 251 -1.73 3.99 8.34
N GLN A 252 -0.93 4.51 7.41
CA GLN A 252 -0.63 3.79 6.16
C GLN A 252 0.18 2.49 6.37
N GLY A 253 0.79 2.30 7.55
CA GLY A 253 1.46 1.05 7.94
C GLY A 253 0.49 -0.08 8.26
N ILE A 254 -0.70 0.25 8.80
CA ILE A 254 -1.71 -0.73 9.26
C ILE A 254 -2.92 -0.86 8.35
N VAL A 255 -3.28 0.17 7.59
CA VAL A 255 -4.45 0.15 6.70
C VAL A 255 -4.04 0.36 5.25
N THR A 256 -4.75 -0.34 4.38
CA THR A 256 -4.53 -0.37 2.93
C THR A 256 -5.43 0.61 2.17
N LEU A 257 -6.19 1.44 2.88
CA LEU A 257 -7.13 2.40 2.30
C LEU A 257 -6.38 3.67 1.86
N PRO A 258 -6.76 4.30 0.73
CA PRO A 258 -6.30 5.64 0.41
C PRO A 258 -6.67 6.65 1.50
N LEU A 259 -5.87 7.71 1.60
CA LEU A 259 -6.02 8.74 2.63
C LEU A 259 -6.50 10.05 2.01
N GLN A 260 -7.39 10.72 2.72
CA GLN A 260 -7.79 12.10 2.50
C GLN A 260 -7.14 12.96 3.59
N ILE A 261 -6.30 13.91 3.18
CA ILE A 261 -5.58 14.81 4.07
C ILE A 261 -6.46 16.04 4.27
N ASP A 262 -6.97 16.21 5.49
CA ASP A 262 -7.87 17.31 5.86
C ASP A 262 -7.13 18.34 6.74
N SER A 263 -6.85 19.50 6.15
CA SER A 263 -6.26 20.66 6.82
C SER A 263 -6.56 21.94 6.03
N VAL A 264 -6.54 23.08 6.72
CA VAL A 264 -6.64 24.41 6.09
C VAL A 264 -5.27 25.07 5.90
N ILE A 265 -4.19 24.42 6.32
CA ILE A 265 -2.83 24.99 6.32
C ILE A 265 -2.02 24.37 5.17
N PRO A 266 -1.61 25.16 4.14
CA PRO A 266 -0.86 24.64 2.98
C PRO A 266 0.41 23.84 3.35
N GLU A 267 1.14 24.28 4.38
CA GLU A 267 2.35 23.58 4.83
C GLU A 267 2.08 22.20 5.44
N VAL A 268 0.94 22.02 6.10
CA VAL A 268 0.51 20.72 6.66
C VAL A 268 0.12 19.79 5.52
N ILE A 269 -0.65 20.31 4.56
CA ILE A 269 -1.06 19.59 3.35
C ILE A 269 0.17 19.12 2.56
N GLU A 270 1.15 19.99 2.30
CA GLU A 270 2.36 19.62 1.58
C GLU A 270 3.17 18.56 2.35
N ALA A 271 3.34 18.72 3.66
CA ALA A 271 4.06 17.75 4.48
C ALA A 271 3.39 16.37 4.46
N GLY A 272 2.06 16.32 4.52
CA GLY A 272 1.28 15.09 4.41
C GLY A 272 1.35 14.46 3.01
N ALA A 273 1.16 15.25 1.95
CA ALA A 273 1.18 14.78 0.56
C ALA A 273 2.54 14.19 0.17
N ARG A 274 3.64 14.75 0.71
CA ARG A 274 5.00 14.27 0.49
C ARG A 274 5.24 12.89 1.08
N ILE A 275 4.71 12.61 2.28
CA ILE A 275 4.95 11.36 3.02
C ILE A 275 3.91 10.28 2.73
N CYS A 276 2.74 10.65 2.20
CA CYS A 276 1.69 9.70 1.86
C CYS A 276 2.16 8.71 0.79
N ASN A 277 2.06 7.40 1.09
CA ASN A 277 2.39 6.34 0.15
C ASN A 277 1.18 6.03 -0.75
N GLY A 278 1.17 6.65 -1.93
CA GLY A 278 0.08 6.57 -2.91
C GLY A 278 -0.35 7.93 -3.42
N ARG A 279 -1.62 8.03 -3.80
CA ARG A 279 -2.27 9.19 -4.38
C ARG A 279 -3.39 9.69 -3.45
N PRO A 280 -3.10 10.67 -2.57
CA PRO A 280 -4.08 11.16 -1.59
C PRO A 280 -5.10 12.12 -2.21
N ILE A 281 -6.20 12.32 -1.48
CA ILE A 281 -7.16 13.41 -1.72
C ILE A 281 -6.81 14.57 -0.78
N ILE A 282 -6.72 15.80 -1.29
CA ILE A 282 -6.58 17.01 -0.47
C ILE A 282 -7.96 17.56 -0.16
N ASN A 283 -8.30 17.61 1.12
CA ASN A 283 -9.47 18.29 1.64
C ASN A 283 -9.00 19.58 2.36
N SER A 284 -9.16 20.76 1.77
CA SER A 284 -9.78 21.08 0.49
C SER A 284 -9.27 22.41 -0.08
N ILE A 285 -9.81 22.82 -1.22
CA ILE A 285 -9.71 24.19 -1.75
C ILE A 285 -11.10 24.83 -1.81
N ASN A 286 -11.14 26.14 -2.01
CA ASN A 286 -12.37 26.88 -2.28
C ASN A 286 -12.16 27.87 -3.45
N GLY A 287 -13.17 28.68 -3.75
CA GLY A 287 -13.17 29.64 -4.85
C GLY A 287 -12.33 30.91 -4.64
N ASP A 288 -11.56 31.00 -3.56
CA ASP A 288 -10.66 32.14 -3.34
C ASP A 288 -9.32 31.96 -4.04
N ASP A 289 -8.86 33.03 -4.71
CA ASP A 289 -7.67 32.95 -5.55
C ASP A 289 -6.42 32.60 -4.75
N GLU A 290 -6.25 33.21 -3.57
CA GLU A 290 -5.13 32.98 -2.67
C GLU A 290 -5.01 31.52 -2.23
N ILE A 291 -6.15 30.87 -1.94
CA ILE A 291 -6.18 29.46 -1.52
C ILE A 291 -5.87 28.55 -2.70
N MET A 292 -6.48 28.80 -3.86
CA MET A 292 -6.19 28.04 -5.08
C MET A 292 -4.71 28.14 -5.49
N ASP A 293 -4.13 29.34 -5.42
CA ASP A 293 -2.73 29.59 -5.78
C ASP A 293 -1.74 28.97 -4.78
N ALA A 294 -2.15 28.77 -3.53
CA ALA A 294 -1.36 28.05 -2.55
C ALA A 294 -1.43 26.52 -2.71
N ILE A 295 -2.61 25.96 -3.04
CA ILE A 295 -2.84 24.51 -3.00
C ILE A 295 -2.63 23.82 -4.35
N PHE A 296 -2.98 24.44 -5.49
CA PHE A 296 -2.81 23.80 -6.79
C PHE A 296 -1.35 23.40 -7.12
N PRO A 297 -0.32 24.20 -6.78
CA PRO A 297 1.07 23.76 -6.93
C PRO A 297 1.38 22.47 -6.16
N ILE A 298 0.83 22.32 -4.95
CA ILE A 298 0.99 21.11 -4.12
C ILE A 298 0.31 19.92 -4.81
N VAL A 299 -0.95 20.09 -5.22
CA VAL A 299 -1.73 19.06 -5.94
C VAL A 299 -0.99 18.59 -7.18
N LYS A 300 -0.48 19.51 -8.01
CA LYS A 300 0.27 19.18 -9.22
C LYS A 300 1.62 18.52 -8.94
N LYS A 301 2.34 18.98 -7.91
CA LYS A 301 3.67 18.45 -7.54
C LYS A 301 3.59 16.99 -7.09
N TYR A 302 2.62 16.67 -6.23
CA TYR A 302 2.47 15.35 -5.61
C TYR A 302 1.41 14.46 -6.28
N GLY A 303 0.78 14.93 -7.35
CA GLY A 303 -0.19 14.16 -8.14
C GLY A 303 -1.49 13.84 -7.41
N CYS A 304 -1.93 14.71 -6.51
CA CYS A 304 -3.09 14.48 -5.64
C CYS A 304 -4.42 14.64 -6.40
N LEU A 305 -5.51 14.16 -5.78
CA LEU A 305 -6.85 14.70 -6.05
C LEU A 305 -7.12 15.87 -5.12
N VAL A 306 -8.11 16.68 -5.45
CA VAL A 306 -8.52 17.82 -4.62
C VAL A 306 -10.03 17.94 -4.50
N ILE A 307 -10.51 18.19 -3.28
CA ILE A 307 -11.91 18.54 -3.02
C ILE A 307 -12.09 20.05 -3.22
N ALA A 308 -12.96 20.43 -4.13
CA ALA A 308 -13.35 21.80 -4.43
C ALA A 308 -14.64 22.16 -3.68
N LEU A 309 -14.51 22.93 -2.62
CA LEU A 309 -15.64 23.50 -1.90
C LEU A 309 -16.26 24.63 -2.70
N THR A 310 -17.57 24.56 -2.90
CA THR A 310 -18.36 25.59 -3.61
C THR A 310 -18.68 26.82 -2.75
N LEU A 311 -17.64 27.43 -2.17
CA LEU A 311 -17.68 28.67 -1.41
C LEU A 311 -16.54 29.60 -1.82
N ASP A 312 -16.64 30.89 -1.51
CA ASP A 312 -15.56 31.87 -1.67
C ASP A 312 -15.56 32.87 -0.49
N HIS A 313 -14.83 33.98 -0.61
CA HIS A 313 -14.76 35.07 0.37
C HIS A 313 -16.12 35.67 0.75
N LYS A 314 -17.16 35.50 -0.07
CA LYS A 314 -18.54 35.93 0.24
C LYS A 314 -19.29 34.89 1.07
N GLY A 315 -18.68 33.74 1.33
CA GLY A 315 -19.24 32.61 2.05
C GLY A 315 -19.88 31.58 1.11
N ILE A 316 -20.81 30.81 1.66
CA ILE A 316 -21.49 29.73 0.94
C ILE A 316 -22.68 30.32 0.16
N PRO A 317 -22.74 30.17 -1.17
CA PRO A 317 -23.89 30.65 -1.94
C PRO A 317 -25.19 29.96 -1.55
N LYS A 318 -26.29 30.70 -1.67
CA LYS A 318 -27.62 30.22 -1.29
C LYS A 318 -28.24 29.34 -2.36
N THR A 319 -27.96 29.60 -3.63
CA THR A 319 -28.57 28.90 -4.77
C THR A 319 -27.65 27.83 -5.35
N ALA A 320 -28.24 26.79 -5.92
CA ALA A 320 -27.50 25.74 -6.61
C ALA A 320 -26.70 26.25 -7.82
N GLU A 321 -27.25 27.23 -8.54
CA GLU A 321 -26.63 27.84 -9.73
C GLU A 321 -25.36 28.62 -9.36
N GLU A 322 -25.37 29.37 -8.27
CA GLU A 322 -24.18 30.08 -7.80
C GLU A 322 -23.08 29.12 -7.34
N ARG A 323 -23.44 28.00 -6.70
CA ARG A 323 -22.47 26.95 -6.34
C ARG A 323 -21.84 26.31 -7.57
N LEU A 324 -22.63 26.08 -8.63
CA LEU A 324 -22.12 25.59 -9.92
C LEU A 324 -21.11 26.56 -10.53
N LEU A 325 -21.39 27.87 -10.53
CA LEU A 325 -20.46 28.88 -11.06
C LEU A 325 -19.12 28.89 -10.31
N ILE A 326 -19.12 28.69 -9.00
CA ILE A 326 -17.87 28.56 -8.22
C ILE A 326 -17.12 27.29 -8.63
N ALA A 327 -17.80 26.15 -8.78
CA ALA A 327 -17.17 24.92 -9.24
C ALA A 327 -16.54 25.07 -10.64
N GLU A 328 -17.23 25.72 -11.58
CA GLU A 328 -16.71 26.04 -12.92
C GLU A 328 -15.42 26.85 -12.83
N ARG A 329 -15.43 27.93 -12.05
CA ARG A 329 -14.25 28.78 -11.84
C ARG A 329 -13.07 28.00 -11.27
N ILE A 330 -13.30 27.14 -10.28
CA ILE A 330 -12.25 26.32 -9.67
C ILE A 330 -11.64 25.36 -10.72
N ILE A 331 -12.48 24.70 -11.53
CA ILE A 331 -12.02 23.77 -12.58
C ILE A 331 -11.23 24.52 -13.67
N GLU A 332 -11.70 25.69 -14.11
CA GLU A 332 -10.97 26.52 -15.08
C GLU A 332 -9.62 26.96 -14.55
N LYS A 333 -9.54 27.38 -13.28
CA LYS A 333 -8.27 27.75 -12.65
C LYS A 333 -7.35 26.54 -12.50
N ALA A 334 -7.86 25.39 -12.06
CA ALA A 334 -7.09 24.16 -11.95
C ALA A 334 -6.46 23.74 -13.29
N LYS A 335 -7.18 23.91 -14.40
CA LYS A 335 -6.67 23.65 -15.75
C LYS A 335 -5.44 24.51 -16.10
N SER A 336 -5.37 25.76 -15.63
CA SER A 336 -4.19 26.62 -15.82
C SER A 336 -2.94 26.11 -15.09
N TYR A 337 -3.10 25.29 -14.05
CA TYR A 337 -2.03 24.57 -13.35
C TYR A 337 -1.76 23.16 -13.92
N GLY A 338 -2.45 22.78 -15.01
CA GLY A 338 -2.35 21.46 -15.62
C GLY A 338 -2.97 20.35 -14.77
N ILE A 339 -3.99 20.68 -13.96
CA ILE A 339 -4.81 19.72 -13.21
C ILE A 339 -6.08 19.47 -14.03
N GLU A 340 -6.32 18.20 -14.36
CA GLU A 340 -7.46 17.80 -15.17
C GLU A 340 -8.73 17.72 -14.31
N LYS A 341 -9.91 17.85 -14.94
CA LYS A 341 -11.19 17.79 -14.20
C LYS A 341 -11.41 16.45 -13.49
N GLU A 342 -10.81 15.37 -14.00
CA GLU A 342 -10.87 14.04 -13.39
C GLU A 342 -10.14 13.95 -12.04
N ASP A 343 -9.30 14.93 -11.71
CA ASP A 343 -8.58 15.03 -10.44
C ASP A 343 -9.30 15.91 -9.40
N ILE A 344 -10.49 16.44 -9.76
CA ILE A 344 -11.29 17.35 -8.94
C ILE A 344 -12.57 16.66 -8.49
N ILE A 345 -12.86 16.73 -7.19
CA ILE A 345 -14.10 16.26 -6.58
C ILE A 345 -14.82 17.48 -6.03
N VAL A 346 -16.08 17.72 -6.41
CA VAL A 346 -16.81 18.91 -5.98
C VAL A 346 -17.62 18.63 -4.72
N ASP A 347 -17.45 19.46 -3.70
CA ASP A 347 -18.31 19.49 -2.52
C ASP A 347 -19.28 20.69 -2.62
N CYS A 348 -20.56 20.34 -2.77
CA CYS A 348 -21.64 21.33 -2.87
C CYS A 348 -22.04 21.93 -1.52
N LEU A 349 -21.37 21.56 -0.43
CA LEU A 349 -21.53 22.01 0.96
C LEU A 349 -22.91 21.72 1.55
N VAL A 350 -22.91 20.87 2.58
CA VAL A 350 -24.11 20.59 3.38
C VAL A 350 -24.27 21.65 4.46
N LEU A 351 -25.40 22.35 4.44
CA LEU A 351 -25.79 23.28 5.50
C LEU A 351 -26.70 22.60 6.53
N THR A 352 -26.69 23.11 7.75
CA THR A 352 -27.43 22.52 8.86
C THR A 352 -28.92 22.84 8.80
N ALA A 353 -29.76 21.80 8.81
CA ALA A 353 -31.22 21.94 8.67
C ALA A 353 -31.89 22.70 9.83
N SER A 354 -31.25 22.78 11.00
CA SER A 354 -31.74 23.54 12.16
C SER A 354 -31.66 25.06 11.99
N ALA A 355 -30.79 25.56 11.10
CA ALA A 355 -30.56 26.98 10.90
C ALA A 355 -30.86 27.45 9.46
N GLN A 356 -30.58 26.60 8.47
CA GLN A 356 -30.58 26.93 7.04
C GLN A 356 -31.38 25.88 6.26
N GLN A 357 -32.65 25.73 6.65
CA GLN A 357 -33.50 24.62 6.19
C GLN A 357 -33.81 24.69 4.69
N GLU A 358 -33.96 25.89 4.12
CA GLU A 358 -34.25 26.08 2.70
C GLU A 358 -33.08 25.62 1.83
N GLU A 359 -31.85 25.91 2.27
CA GLU A 359 -30.61 25.64 1.54
C GLU A 359 -30.22 24.15 1.53
N VAL A 360 -30.83 23.32 2.38
CA VAL A 360 -30.67 21.84 2.33
C VAL A 360 -31.11 21.31 0.95
N LYS A 361 -32.21 21.83 0.41
CA LYS A 361 -32.71 21.42 -0.92
C LYS A 361 -31.81 21.96 -2.04
N GLU A 362 -31.26 23.16 -1.86
CA GLU A 362 -30.31 23.75 -2.81
C GLU A 362 -29.02 22.93 -2.91
N THR A 363 -28.57 22.32 -1.81
CA THR A 363 -27.42 21.39 -1.83
C THR A 363 -27.67 20.19 -2.75
N ILE A 364 -28.85 19.57 -2.65
CA ILE A 364 -29.23 18.43 -3.51
C ILE A 364 -29.32 18.85 -4.98
N LYS A 365 -29.92 20.02 -5.26
CA LYS A 365 -29.97 20.57 -6.61
C LYS A 365 -28.57 20.86 -7.15
N ALA A 366 -27.68 21.41 -6.34
CA ALA A 366 -26.30 21.71 -6.73
C ALA A 366 -25.53 20.43 -7.11
N VAL A 367 -25.63 19.36 -6.31
CA VAL A 367 -25.02 18.06 -6.65
C VAL A 367 -25.49 17.58 -8.02
N LYS A 368 -26.80 17.64 -8.27
CA LYS A 368 -27.37 17.25 -9.56
C LYS A 368 -26.85 18.12 -10.72
N LEU A 369 -26.84 19.43 -10.54
CA LEU A 369 -26.35 20.37 -11.56
C LEU A 369 -24.86 20.14 -11.88
N VAL A 370 -24.02 20.01 -10.85
CA VAL A 370 -22.59 19.73 -11.01
C VAL A 370 -22.38 18.43 -11.76
N LYS A 371 -23.12 17.37 -11.42
CA LYS A 371 -23.02 16.07 -12.07
C LYS A 371 -23.42 16.12 -13.55
N GLU A 372 -24.51 16.83 -13.87
CA GLU A 372 -25.04 16.95 -15.22
C GLU A 372 -24.23 17.91 -16.12
N LYS A 373 -23.66 18.98 -15.55
CA LYS A 373 -23.00 20.06 -16.31
C LYS A 373 -21.50 19.92 -16.41
N LEU A 374 -20.84 19.48 -15.34
CA LEU A 374 -19.38 19.44 -15.24
C LEU A 374 -18.83 18.02 -15.44
N GLU A 375 -19.68 17.00 -15.24
CA GLU A 375 -19.33 15.58 -15.34
C GLU A 375 -18.14 15.20 -14.44
N VAL A 376 -18.07 15.81 -13.26
CA VAL A 376 -17.07 15.54 -12.22
C VAL A 376 -17.66 14.69 -11.10
N MET A 377 -16.79 14.17 -10.23
CA MET A 377 -17.23 13.45 -9.04
C MET A 377 -17.69 14.43 -7.96
N THR A 378 -18.62 13.99 -7.12
CA THR A 378 -19.16 14.80 -6.03
C THR A 378 -19.01 14.13 -4.66
N THR A 379 -18.80 14.95 -3.64
CA THR A 379 -18.72 14.56 -2.23
C THR A 379 -19.56 15.49 -1.37
N LEU A 380 -19.94 15.05 -0.18
CA LEU A 380 -20.66 15.83 0.82
C LEU A 380 -20.36 15.30 2.22
N GLY A 381 -20.13 16.20 3.17
CA GLY A 381 -20.16 15.92 4.61
C GLY A 381 -21.59 15.66 5.11
N ILE A 382 -22.04 14.41 5.09
CA ILE A 382 -23.44 14.06 5.38
C ILE A 382 -23.85 14.44 6.79
N SER A 383 -22.95 14.28 7.76
CA SER A 383 -23.21 14.53 9.18
C SER A 383 -23.56 15.99 9.52
N ASN A 384 -23.28 16.94 8.62
CA ASN A 384 -23.52 18.37 8.83
C ASN A 384 -25.02 18.75 8.77
N VAL A 385 -25.84 17.98 8.03
CA VAL A 385 -27.28 18.29 7.86
C VAL A 385 -28.03 18.26 9.20
N SER A 386 -27.59 17.41 10.13
CA SER A 386 -28.28 17.12 11.38
C SER A 386 -27.68 17.79 12.62
N PHE A 387 -26.71 18.69 12.44
CA PHE A 387 -26.07 19.35 13.57
C PHE A 387 -27.10 20.12 14.44
N GLY A 388 -27.04 19.93 15.75
CA GLY A 388 -27.97 20.53 16.71
C GLY A 388 -29.38 19.93 16.75
N LEU A 389 -29.68 18.86 16.02
CA LEU A 389 -31.01 18.22 15.99
C LEU A 389 -31.03 16.87 16.73
N PRO A 390 -32.17 16.46 17.33
CA PRO A 390 -32.35 15.11 17.87
C PRO A 390 -32.49 14.07 16.74
N ALA A 391 -32.30 12.79 17.09
CA ALA A 391 -32.48 11.65 16.17
C ALA A 391 -31.71 11.80 14.84
N ARG A 392 -30.47 12.29 14.92
CA ARG A 392 -29.59 12.63 13.77
C ARG A 392 -29.52 11.54 12.71
N GLY A 393 -29.45 10.26 13.11
CA GLY A 393 -29.36 9.13 12.18
C GLY A 393 -30.51 9.08 11.16
N ILE A 394 -31.74 9.41 11.55
CA ILE A 394 -32.89 9.43 10.64
C ILE A 394 -32.69 10.50 9.56
N LEU A 395 -32.26 11.69 9.97
CA LEU A 395 -32.05 12.82 9.06
C LEU A 395 -30.85 12.57 8.14
N ASN A 396 -29.73 12.09 8.70
CA ASN A 396 -28.53 11.72 7.94
C ASN A 396 -28.85 10.68 6.86
N ARG A 397 -29.58 9.61 7.21
CA ARG A 397 -29.95 8.54 6.28
C ARG A 397 -30.87 9.02 5.18
N THR A 398 -31.87 9.82 5.52
CA THR A 398 -32.85 10.37 4.56
C THR A 398 -32.18 11.34 3.60
N PHE A 399 -31.31 12.20 4.11
CA PHE A 399 -30.54 13.13 3.30
C PHE A 399 -29.55 12.39 2.39
N LEU A 400 -28.83 11.40 2.92
CA LEU A 400 -27.93 10.55 2.13
C LEU A 400 -28.66 9.91 0.95
N ALA A 401 -29.77 9.21 1.18
CA ALA A 401 -30.52 8.56 0.10
C ALA A 401 -30.94 9.56 -1.00
N THR A 402 -31.32 10.78 -0.60
CA THR A 402 -31.67 11.85 -1.53
C THR A 402 -30.47 12.37 -2.31
N ALA A 403 -29.32 12.53 -1.66
CA ALA A 403 -28.08 12.99 -2.28
C ALA A 403 -27.50 11.96 -3.24
N LEU A 404 -27.56 10.67 -2.89
CA LEU A 404 -27.16 9.57 -3.78
C LEU A 404 -28.00 9.58 -5.07
N ALA A 405 -29.33 9.72 -4.94
CA ALA A 405 -30.21 9.83 -6.10
C ALA A 405 -29.95 11.09 -6.96
N ALA A 406 -29.38 12.14 -6.39
CA ALA A 406 -28.98 13.35 -7.10
C ALA A 406 -27.61 13.24 -7.80
N GLY A 407 -26.82 12.20 -7.51
CA GLY A 407 -25.52 11.96 -8.15
C GLY A 407 -24.31 11.98 -7.22
N LEU A 408 -24.51 11.89 -5.90
CA LEU A 408 -23.41 11.84 -4.92
C LEU A 408 -22.55 10.56 -5.08
N ASP A 409 -21.25 10.72 -5.29
CA ASP A 409 -20.32 9.60 -5.55
C ASP A 409 -19.57 9.13 -4.29
N ALA A 410 -19.13 10.07 -3.46
CA ALA A 410 -18.25 9.77 -2.34
C ALA A 410 -18.67 10.49 -1.04
N PRO A 411 -19.71 10.01 -0.31
CA PRO A 411 -20.14 10.65 0.92
C PRO A 411 -19.06 10.55 2.02
N ILE A 412 -18.82 11.66 2.72
CA ILE A 412 -18.08 11.71 3.98
C ILE A 412 -19.08 11.45 5.11
N LEU A 413 -18.93 10.33 5.81
CA LEU A 413 -19.85 9.89 6.86
C LEU A 413 -19.18 8.97 7.88
N ASN A 414 -19.86 8.70 8.99
CA ASN A 414 -19.43 7.72 9.98
C ASN A 414 -19.77 6.29 9.51
N PRO A 415 -18.78 5.45 9.16
CA PRO A 415 -19.05 4.10 8.67
C PRO A 415 -19.57 3.15 9.75
N MET A 416 -19.44 3.49 11.04
CA MET A 416 -19.93 2.68 12.15
C MET A 416 -21.46 2.83 12.37
N GLU A 417 -22.12 3.71 11.62
CA GLU A 417 -23.58 3.80 11.60
C GLU A 417 -24.15 2.84 10.54
N ASP A 418 -24.60 1.67 10.98
CA ASP A 418 -25.11 0.61 10.10
C ASP A 418 -26.20 1.12 9.13
N ASP A 419 -27.09 2.00 9.60
CA ASP A 419 -28.14 2.62 8.78
C ASP A 419 -27.57 3.36 7.56
N MET A 420 -26.42 4.00 7.70
CA MET A 420 -25.74 4.74 6.63
C MET A 420 -25.13 3.77 5.62
N ILE A 421 -24.37 2.78 6.10
CA ILE A 421 -23.76 1.75 5.25
C ILE A 421 -24.84 0.96 4.50
N ASN A 422 -25.93 0.61 5.19
CA ASN A 422 -27.03 -0.13 4.61
C ASN A 422 -27.75 0.67 3.51
N THR A 423 -27.84 1.98 3.67
CA THR A 423 -28.39 2.87 2.64
C THR A 423 -27.51 2.91 1.40
N VAL A 424 -26.18 2.99 1.57
CA VAL A 424 -25.23 2.94 0.44
C VAL A 424 -25.30 1.58 -0.27
N ALA A 425 -25.29 0.47 0.47
CA ALA A 425 -25.37 -0.87 -0.11
C ALA A 425 -26.70 -1.09 -0.88
N ALA A 426 -27.82 -0.66 -0.30
CA ALA A 426 -29.12 -0.71 -0.98
C ALA A 426 -29.15 0.17 -2.22
N PHE A 427 -28.59 1.38 -2.16
CA PHE A 427 -28.49 2.26 -3.32
C PHE A 427 -27.65 1.63 -4.44
N ASN A 428 -26.47 1.09 -4.12
CA ASN A 428 -25.62 0.42 -5.11
C ASN A 428 -26.35 -0.74 -5.81
N LEU A 429 -27.19 -1.51 -5.10
CA LEU A 429 -28.04 -2.52 -5.71
C LEU A 429 -29.12 -1.90 -6.63
N LEU A 430 -29.87 -0.91 -6.11
CA LEU A 430 -31.00 -0.29 -6.81
C LEU A 430 -30.56 0.48 -8.06
N TRP A 431 -29.38 1.07 -8.07
CA TRP A 431 -28.79 1.79 -9.20
C TRP A 431 -28.00 0.90 -10.16
N ASN A 432 -28.05 -0.43 -9.97
CA ASN A 432 -27.33 -1.41 -10.78
C ASN A 432 -25.80 -1.22 -10.77
N TYR A 433 -25.26 -0.75 -9.64
CA TYR A 433 -23.81 -0.67 -9.41
C TYR A 433 -23.27 -1.98 -8.84
N ASP A 434 -24.04 -2.68 -8.01
CA ASP A 434 -23.79 -4.07 -7.59
C ASP A 434 -24.45 -5.03 -8.59
N GLU A 435 -23.77 -5.29 -9.71
CA GLU A 435 -24.27 -6.21 -10.74
C GLU A 435 -24.55 -7.60 -10.16
N ASN A 436 -25.74 -8.14 -10.46
CA ASN A 436 -26.25 -9.41 -9.92
C ASN A 436 -26.46 -9.43 -8.39
N GLY A 437 -26.30 -8.28 -7.70
CA GLY A 437 -26.53 -8.14 -6.27
C GLY A 437 -25.57 -8.95 -5.39
N THR A 438 -24.39 -9.30 -5.90
CA THR A 438 -23.45 -10.20 -5.21
C THR A 438 -22.96 -9.63 -3.87
N SER A 439 -22.64 -8.34 -3.84
CA SER A 439 -22.14 -7.66 -2.64
C SER A 439 -23.24 -7.52 -1.60
N TYR A 440 -24.44 -7.16 -2.06
CA TYR A 440 -25.64 -7.06 -1.23
C TYR A 440 -26.03 -8.41 -0.62
N ILE A 441 -26.11 -9.47 -1.43
CA ILE A 441 -26.42 -10.83 -0.95
C ILE A 441 -25.35 -11.30 0.03
N LYS A 442 -24.05 -11.08 -0.27
CA LYS A 442 -22.97 -11.44 0.67
C LYS A 442 -23.13 -10.74 2.02
N ARG A 443 -23.52 -9.46 2.02
CA ARG A 443 -23.72 -8.67 3.25
C ARG A 443 -24.96 -9.10 4.04
N TYR A 444 -26.07 -9.41 3.37
CA TYR A 444 -27.37 -9.63 4.02
C TYR A 444 -27.85 -11.08 4.09
N SER A 445 -27.17 -12.03 3.44
CA SER A 445 -27.55 -13.46 3.45
C SER A 445 -27.55 -14.08 4.85
N THR A 446 -26.77 -13.53 5.78
CA THR A 446 -26.72 -13.95 7.19
C THR A 446 -27.64 -13.14 8.10
N VAL A 447 -28.35 -12.14 7.58
CA VAL A 447 -29.27 -11.28 8.34
C VAL A 447 -30.64 -11.97 8.43
N THR A 448 -30.65 -13.14 9.06
CA THR A 448 -31.84 -13.61 9.78
C THR A 448 -31.86 -12.87 11.11
N THR A 449 -32.91 -12.07 11.31
CA THR A 449 -33.24 -11.28 12.52
C THR A 449 -32.45 -11.71 13.77
N LYS A 450 -31.33 -11.03 14.06
CA LYS A 450 -30.63 -11.15 15.34
C LYS A 450 -30.77 -9.85 16.11
N ALA A 451 -31.36 -10.01 17.29
CA ALA A 451 -31.41 -9.04 18.37
C ALA A 451 -30.02 -8.47 18.67
N LEU A 452 -30.02 -7.22 19.17
CA LEU A 452 -28.87 -6.49 19.69
C LEU A 452 -27.89 -7.41 20.43
N SER A 453 -26.82 -7.82 19.75
CA SER A 453 -25.66 -8.39 20.42
C SER A 453 -24.81 -7.23 20.92
N SER A 454 -24.72 -7.13 22.24
CA SER A 454 -23.72 -6.33 22.96
C SER A 454 -22.32 -6.50 22.36
N PRO A 455 -21.48 -5.45 22.35
CA PRO A 455 -20.09 -5.60 21.90
C PRO A 455 -19.38 -6.62 22.79
N PRO A 456 -18.50 -7.48 22.24
CA PRO A 456 -17.65 -8.31 23.07
C PRO A 456 -16.69 -7.39 23.84
N LYS A 457 -17.01 -7.13 25.10
CA LYS A 457 -16.05 -6.67 26.10
C LYS A 457 -15.20 -7.86 26.51
N ASN A 458 -14.19 -8.16 25.71
CA ASN A 458 -12.92 -8.72 26.14
C ASN A 458 -11.95 -8.47 24.99
N MET A 459 -10.96 -7.61 25.23
CA MET A 459 -9.93 -7.28 24.27
C MET A 459 -9.05 -8.51 24.01
N ASP A 460 -9.01 -8.96 22.76
CA ASP A 460 -8.24 -10.13 22.34
C ASP A 460 -6.82 -9.70 21.93
N LEU A 461 -5.82 -10.19 22.66
CA LEU A 461 -4.41 -9.97 22.34
C LEU A 461 -4.09 -10.43 20.90
N LYS A 462 -4.72 -11.50 20.40
CA LYS A 462 -4.51 -11.97 19.03
C LYS A 462 -4.96 -10.93 18.01
N LYS A 463 -6.15 -10.36 18.20
CA LYS A 463 -6.67 -9.31 17.32
C LYS A 463 -5.75 -8.09 17.34
N THR A 464 -5.33 -7.65 18.53
CA THR A 464 -4.43 -6.50 18.71
C THR A 464 -3.09 -6.66 17.96
N ILE A 465 -2.54 -7.87 17.93
CA ILE A 465 -1.31 -8.20 17.17
C ILE A 465 -1.57 -8.21 15.66
N ILE A 466 -2.66 -8.84 15.22
CA ILE A 466 -3.06 -8.86 13.81
C ILE A 466 -3.28 -7.43 13.29
N ASP A 467 -3.80 -6.56 14.14
CA ASP A 467 -4.11 -5.17 13.85
C ASP A 467 -2.88 -4.24 13.95
N GLY A 468 -1.74 -4.73 14.45
CA GLY A 468 -0.49 -3.97 14.50
C GLY A 468 -0.44 -2.87 15.58
N LEU A 469 -1.25 -2.97 16.64
CA LEU A 469 -1.37 -1.98 17.72
C LEU A 469 -0.29 -2.20 18.79
N LYS A 470 0.76 -1.36 18.77
CA LYS A 470 1.99 -1.58 19.55
C LYS A 470 1.82 -1.35 21.05
N GLU A 471 1.28 -0.21 21.47
CA GLU A 471 1.20 0.11 22.90
C GLU A 471 0.14 -0.75 23.59
N GLU A 472 -1.02 -0.91 22.96
CA GLU A 472 -2.08 -1.77 23.47
C GLU A 472 -1.65 -3.23 23.57
N GLY A 473 -1.00 -3.79 22.54
CA GLY A 473 -0.50 -5.16 22.57
C GLY A 473 0.47 -5.38 23.73
N THR A 474 1.37 -4.41 23.95
CA THR A 474 2.32 -4.43 25.06
C THR A 474 1.59 -4.34 26.42
N ASN A 475 0.56 -3.50 26.55
CA ASN A 475 -0.20 -3.34 27.79
C ASN A 475 -1.05 -4.57 28.13
N LEU A 476 -1.69 -5.19 27.14
CA LEU A 476 -2.46 -6.43 27.33
C LEU A 476 -1.57 -7.58 27.79
N VAL A 477 -0.34 -7.67 27.26
CA VAL A 477 0.65 -8.65 27.72
C VAL A 477 1.02 -8.42 29.19
N LYS A 478 1.26 -7.16 29.61
CA LYS A 478 1.49 -6.83 31.02
C LYS A 478 0.31 -7.19 31.93
N GLU A 479 -0.91 -7.09 31.41
CA GLU A 479 -2.10 -7.48 32.16
C GLU A 479 -2.24 -9.01 32.27
N LEU A 480 -2.03 -9.73 31.17
CA LEU A 480 -2.07 -11.20 31.15
C LEU A 480 -0.97 -11.83 32.01
N LEU A 481 0.22 -11.24 32.06
CA LEU A 481 1.33 -11.71 32.91
C LEU A 481 0.97 -11.73 34.41
N LYS A 482 -0.05 -10.98 34.84
CA LYS A 482 -0.54 -11.04 36.24
C LYS A 482 -1.15 -12.39 36.61
N ASN A 483 -1.72 -13.11 35.62
CA ASN A 483 -2.52 -14.33 35.85
C ASN A 483 -2.06 -15.52 35.00
N THR A 484 -1.21 -15.31 34.01
CA THR A 484 -0.80 -16.32 33.02
C THR A 484 0.71 -16.27 32.84
N LYS A 485 1.35 -17.44 32.72
CA LYS A 485 2.81 -17.51 32.53
C LYS A 485 3.20 -16.99 31.14
N GLY A 486 4.34 -16.31 31.03
CA GLY A 486 4.81 -15.74 29.76
C GLY A 486 4.93 -16.75 28.61
N LEU A 487 5.35 -18.00 28.89
CA LEU A 487 5.39 -19.09 27.90
C LEU A 487 4.00 -19.43 27.35
N GLU A 488 2.99 -19.45 28.22
CA GLU A 488 1.62 -19.75 27.83
C GLU A 488 1.04 -18.60 26.98
N ILE A 489 1.39 -17.35 27.29
CA ILE A 489 1.02 -16.19 26.47
C ILE A 489 1.64 -16.30 25.06
N MET A 490 2.91 -16.71 24.98
CA MET A 490 3.60 -16.90 23.71
C MET A 490 2.95 -17.98 22.84
N ASP A 491 2.72 -19.17 23.40
CA ASP A 491 2.20 -20.32 22.66
C ASP A 491 0.70 -20.19 22.33
N GLN A 492 -0.09 -19.57 23.22
CA GLN A 492 -1.54 -19.44 23.01
C GLN A 492 -1.94 -18.21 22.21
N TYR A 493 -1.16 -17.12 22.25
CA TYR A 493 -1.53 -15.83 21.64
C TYR A 493 -0.55 -15.35 20.57
N LEU A 494 0.74 -15.22 20.90
CA LEU A 494 1.72 -14.58 20.00
C LEU A 494 1.97 -15.42 18.73
N ILE A 495 2.32 -16.69 18.90
CA ILE A 495 2.61 -17.61 17.78
C ILE A 495 1.37 -17.77 16.86
N PRO A 496 0.16 -18.10 17.39
CA PRO A 496 -1.02 -18.22 16.55
C PRO A 496 -1.41 -16.92 15.83
N ALA A 497 -1.17 -15.75 16.42
CA ALA A 497 -1.42 -14.48 15.76
C ALA A 497 -0.49 -14.29 14.55
N LEU A 498 0.80 -14.64 14.67
CA LEU A 498 1.75 -14.59 13.55
C LEU A 498 1.43 -15.60 12.46
N ASP A 499 0.95 -16.79 12.81
CA ASP A 499 0.48 -17.77 11.82
C ASP A 499 -0.66 -17.18 10.97
N ILE A 500 -1.64 -16.52 11.62
CA ILE A 500 -2.76 -15.86 10.94
C ILE A 500 -2.27 -14.71 10.05
N VAL A 501 -1.36 -13.87 10.55
CA VAL A 501 -0.77 -12.76 9.78
C VAL A 501 -0.03 -13.32 8.55
N GLY A 502 0.77 -14.37 8.73
CA GLY A 502 1.45 -15.06 7.63
C GLY A 502 0.48 -15.64 6.59
N GLU A 503 -0.61 -16.27 7.03
CA GLU A 503 -1.67 -16.76 6.13
C GLU A 503 -2.34 -15.65 5.34
N LYS A 504 -2.63 -14.51 5.98
CA LYS A 504 -3.22 -13.36 5.31
C LYS A 504 -2.26 -12.75 4.28
N TYR A 505 -0.96 -12.74 4.57
CA TYR A 505 0.06 -12.27 3.63
C TYR A 505 0.15 -13.17 2.40
N GLU A 506 0.16 -14.50 2.58
CA GLU A 506 0.16 -15.46 1.46
C GLU A 506 -1.09 -15.36 0.57
N LYS A 507 -2.25 -14.99 1.16
CA LYS A 507 -3.50 -14.76 0.43
C LYS A 507 -3.59 -13.37 -0.21
N GLY A 508 -2.63 -12.48 0.03
CA GLY A 508 -2.67 -11.09 -0.42
C GLY A 508 -3.74 -10.23 0.28
N GLU A 509 -4.22 -10.66 1.46
CA GLU A 509 -5.17 -9.90 2.29
C GLU A 509 -4.48 -8.80 3.11
N ILE A 510 -3.21 -9.04 3.48
CA ILE A 510 -2.31 -8.05 4.06
C ILE A 510 -1.01 -8.01 3.26
N PHE A 511 -0.26 -6.92 3.39
CA PHE A 511 0.99 -6.71 2.65
C PHE A 511 2.20 -6.56 3.57
N LEU A 512 3.39 -6.54 2.99
CA LEU A 512 4.65 -6.56 3.71
C LEU A 512 4.76 -5.51 4.85
N PRO A 513 4.32 -4.24 4.68
CA PRO A 513 4.34 -3.28 5.78
C PRO A 513 3.54 -3.73 7.01
N GLN A 514 2.34 -4.27 6.79
CA GLN A 514 1.47 -4.76 7.87
C GLN A 514 2.07 -5.99 8.56
N LEU A 515 2.67 -6.91 7.79
CA LEU A 515 3.38 -8.08 8.33
C LEU A 515 4.52 -7.65 9.27
N ILE A 516 5.36 -6.71 8.83
CA ILE A 516 6.47 -6.18 9.64
C ILE A 516 5.92 -5.50 10.89
N GLN A 517 4.85 -4.71 10.76
CA GLN A 517 4.25 -4.02 11.89
C GLN A 517 3.69 -4.99 12.95
N SER A 518 2.93 -6.01 12.55
CA SER A 518 2.46 -7.06 13.47
C SER A 518 3.64 -7.79 14.13
N ALA A 519 4.71 -8.04 13.39
CA ALA A 519 5.90 -8.67 13.93
C ALA A 519 6.64 -7.79 14.95
N GLU A 520 6.64 -6.46 14.78
CA GLU A 520 7.17 -5.52 15.77
C GLU A 520 6.34 -5.50 17.07
N VAL A 521 5.01 -5.63 16.98
CA VAL A 521 4.14 -5.78 18.17
C VAL A 521 4.54 -7.02 18.96
N VAL A 522 4.72 -8.16 18.28
CA VAL A 522 5.14 -9.41 18.93
C VAL A 522 6.53 -9.28 19.55
N LYS A 523 7.47 -8.64 18.86
CA LYS A 523 8.80 -8.39 19.41
C LYS A 523 8.76 -7.59 20.72
N LYS A 524 8.00 -6.49 20.76
CA LYS A 524 7.81 -5.70 22.00
C LYS A 524 7.10 -6.48 23.10
N ALA A 525 6.08 -7.26 22.74
CA ALA A 525 5.41 -8.16 23.68
C ALA A 525 6.38 -9.18 24.29
N PHE A 526 7.27 -9.76 23.47
CA PHE A 526 8.29 -10.70 23.90
C PHE A 526 9.33 -10.03 24.82
N GLU A 527 9.75 -8.81 24.52
CA GLU A 527 10.64 -8.02 25.41
C GLU A 527 10.02 -7.85 26.81
N VAL A 528 8.72 -7.53 26.89
CA VAL A 528 8.01 -7.44 28.18
C VAL A 528 7.94 -8.78 28.90
N ILE A 529 7.66 -9.88 28.20
CA ILE A 529 7.65 -11.22 28.80
C ILE A 529 9.02 -11.58 29.35
N LYS A 530 10.09 -11.23 28.63
CA LYS A 530 11.47 -11.47 29.04
C LYS A 530 11.83 -10.66 30.29
N GLU A 531 11.45 -9.38 30.36
CA GLU A 531 11.64 -8.54 31.54
C GLU A 531 10.92 -9.10 32.77
N ASP A 532 9.70 -9.59 32.61
CA ASP A 532 8.92 -10.20 33.70
C ASP A 532 9.56 -11.51 34.21
N MET A 533 10.02 -12.38 33.29
CA MET A 533 10.73 -13.62 33.65
C MET A 533 12.01 -13.36 34.45
N ILE A 534 12.77 -12.32 34.10
CA ILE A 534 13.98 -11.92 34.82
C ILE A 534 13.63 -11.37 36.20
N THR A 535 12.54 -10.60 36.31
CA THR A 535 12.13 -9.92 37.55
C THR A 535 11.52 -10.89 38.57
N ASN A 536 10.80 -11.92 38.13
CA ASN A 536 10.06 -12.85 38.98
C ASN A 536 10.85 -14.08 39.48
N MET A 537 12.19 -14.07 39.42
CA MET A 537 13.07 -15.17 39.91
C MET A 537 12.71 -16.58 39.38
N GLU A 538 12.01 -16.72 38.26
CA GLU A 538 12.08 -17.95 37.49
C GLU A 538 13.41 -17.93 36.73
N ASN A 539 14.51 -18.30 37.41
CA ASN A 539 15.84 -18.58 36.83
C ASN A 539 15.77 -19.83 35.91
N LYS A 540 14.89 -19.82 34.91
CA LYS A 540 15.01 -20.69 33.75
C LYS A 540 15.60 -19.85 32.64
N GLU A 541 16.72 -20.31 32.09
CA GLU A 541 17.22 -19.78 30.83
C GLU A 541 16.05 -19.71 29.83
N PRO A 542 15.96 -18.64 29.03
CA PRO A 542 14.93 -18.55 28.00
C PRO A 542 14.94 -19.85 27.18
N ILE A 543 13.78 -20.49 27.02
CA ILE A 543 13.66 -21.72 26.22
C ILE A 543 13.93 -21.33 24.76
N LYS A 544 15.19 -21.43 24.34
CA LYS A 544 15.60 -21.22 22.95
C LYS A 544 15.18 -22.46 22.17
N LYS A 545 14.27 -22.33 21.20
CA LYS A 545 13.81 -23.45 20.33
C LYS A 545 14.91 -23.98 19.40
N GLY A 546 16.07 -23.33 19.38
CA GLY A 546 17.24 -23.72 18.60
C GLY A 546 17.98 -22.50 18.07
N LYS A 547 19.19 -22.72 17.58
CA LYS A 547 20.03 -21.69 16.94
C LYS A 547 19.93 -21.82 15.42
N ILE A 548 19.83 -20.69 14.72
CA ILE A 548 19.76 -20.61 13.25
C ILE A 548 20.75 -19.56 12.77
N VAL A 549 21.52 -19.85 11.72
CA VAL A 549 22.35 -18.85 11.03
C VAL A 549 21.61 -18.40 9.78
N LEU A 550 21.53 -17.09 9.56
CA LEU A 550 21.01 -16.51 8.32
C LEU A 550 22.06 -15.67 7.62
N ALA A 551 22.22 -15.86 6.31
CA ALA A 551 23.16 -15.09 5.50
C ALA A 551 22.63 -14.82 4.09
N THR A 552 22.81 -13.60 3.62
CA THR A 552 22.73 -13.31 2.19
C THR A 552 24.12 -13.60 1.60
N VAL A 553 24.14 -14.47 0.59
CA VAL A 553 25.39 -15.08 0.08
C VAL A 553 26.34 -14.04 -0.52
N LYS A 554 27.63 -14.40 -0.61
CA LYS A 554 28.67 -13.54 -1.20
C LYS A 554 28.24 -12.99 -2.56
N GLY A 555 28.52 -11.70 -2.78
CA GLY A 555 28.17 -10.95 -3.98
C GLY A 555 26.73 -10.46 -4.03
N ASP A 556 25.88 -10.84 -3.07
CA ASP A 556 24.49 -10.39 -3.01
C ASP A 556 24.29 -9.41 -1.85
N ILE A 557 23.76 -8.23 -2.18
CA ILE A 557 23.51 -7.15 -1.22
C ILE A 557 22.03 -7.02 -0.85
N HIS A 558 21.17 -7.89 -1.36
CA HIS A 558 19.74 -7.83 -1.11
C HIS A 558 19.38 -8.68 0.10
N ASP A 559 18.95 -8.03 1.17
CA ASP A 559 18.74 -8.67 2.48
C ASP A 559 17.32 -8.53 3.03
N ILE A 560 16.39 -7.92 2.28
CA ILE A 560 15.00 -7.72 2.72
C ILE A 560 14.35 -9.07 3.07
N GLY A 561 14.40 -10.05 2.16
CA GLY A 561 13.83 -11.39 2.39
C GLY A 561 14.42 -12.07 3.63
N LYS A 562 15.76 -12.03 3.78
CA LYS A 562 16.47 -12.55 4.96
C LYS A 562 16.03 -11.85 6.24
N ASN A 563 15.89 -10.53 6.23
CA ASN A 563 15.48 -9.75 7.40
C ASN A 563 14.05 -10.07 7.82
N ILE A 564 13.14 -10.30 6.87
CA ILE A 564 11.79 -10.78 7.17
C ILE A 564 11.84 -12.16 7.83
N VAL A 565 12.60 -13.11 7.26
CA VAL A 565 12.79 -14.45 7.83
C VAL A 565 13.38 -14.39 9.24
N LYS A 566 14.39 -13.53 9.47
CA LYS A 566 14.96 -13.27 10.79
C LYS A 566 13.89 -12.84 11.78
N ILE A 567 13.16 -11.78 11.45
CA ILE A 567 12.12 -11.22 12.32
C ILE A 567 11.09 -12.29 12.69
N LEU A 568 10.64 -13.09 11.71
CA LEU A 568 9.70 -14.17 11.98
C LEU A 568 10.33 -15.26 12.86
N LEU A 569 11.53 -15.76 12.56
CA LEU A 569 12.17 -16.80 13.37
C LEU A 569 12.45 -16.33 14.81
N GLU A 570 12.93 -15.10 15.01
CA GLU A 570 13.10 -14.50 16.34
C GLU A 570 11.77 -14.46 17.10
N ASN A 571 10.68 -14.08 16.43
CA ASN A 571 9.35 -14.03 17.04
C ASN A 571 8.76 -15.41 17.39
N TYR A 572 9.22 -16.49 16.73
CA TYR A 572 8.83 -17.87 17.10
C TYR A 572 9.72 -18.47 18.20
N GLY A 573 10.67 -17.69 18.73
CA GLY A 573 11.55 -18.08 19.85
C GLY A 573 12.86 -18.75 19.44
N TYR A 574 13.27 -18.63 18.18
CA TYR A 574 14.58 -19.10 17.70
C TYR A 574 15.66 -18.03 17.93
N GLU A 575 16.89 -18.49 18.23
CA GLU A 575 18.05 -17.60 18.30
C GLU A 575 18.69 -17.49 16.91
N VAL A 576 18.60 -16.29 16.31
CA VAL A 576 19.04 -16.06 14.92
C VAL A 576 20.36 -15.29 14.87
N TYR A 577 21.40 -15.94 14.35
CA TYR A 577 22.69 -15.35 14.04
C TYR A 577 22.65 -14.80 12.61
N ASP A 578 22.30 -13.53 12.50
CA ASP A 578 22.24 -12.83 11.22
C ASP A 578 23.63 -12.31 10.81
N LEU A 579 24.23 -12.92 9.79
CA LEU A 579 25.56 -12.56 9.29
C LEU A 579 25.55 -11.35 8.35
N GLY A 580 24.36 -10.87 7.98
CA GLY A 580 24.14 -9.75 7.08
C GLY A 580 24.15 -10.16 5.61
N LYS A 581 24.70 -9.26 4.79
CA LYS A 581 24.78 -9.38 3.33
C LYS A 581 26.20 -9.38 2.81
N ASP A 582 26.36 -9.84 1.58
CA ASP A 582 27.66 -10.11 0.96
C ASP A 582 28.55 -10.97 1.87
N VAL A 583 27.99 -12.07 2.38
CA VAL A 583 28.64 -12.86 3.42
C VAL A 583 29.62 -13.87 2.79
N PRO A 584 30.92 -13.82 3.12
CA PRO A 584 31.89 -14.81 2.67
C PRO A 584 31.60 -16.20 3.22
N ILE A 585 31.87 -17.24 2.43
CA ILE A 585 31.67 -18.65 2.80
C ILE A 585 32.31 -18.97 4.16
N GLN A 586 33.56 -18.53 4.36
CA GLN A 586 34.31 -18.80 5.58
C GLN A 586 33.59 -18.27 6.83
N LYS A 587 33.01 -17.07 6.76
CA LYS A 587 32.28 -16.48 7.88
C LYS A 587 31.05 -17.33 8.25
N VAL A 588 30.36 -17.91 7.27
CA VAL A 588 29.25 -18.84 7.52
C VAL A 588 29.75 -20.10 8.24
N LEU A 589 30.85 -20.69 7.77
CA LEU A 589 31.45 -21.88 8.38
C LEU A 589 31.91 -21.63 9.81
N ASP A 590 32.61 -20.52 10.05
CA ASP A 590 33.14 -20.14 11.36
C ASP A 590 32.01 -19.97 12.38
N THR A 591 30.93 -19.25 12.01
CA THR A 591 29.79 -19.08 12.91
C THR A 591 29.06 -20.40 13.19
N VAL A 592 28.91 -21.28 12.20
CA VAL A 592 28.30 -22.60 12.42
C VAL A 592 29.12 -23.43 13.43
N GLU A 593 30.45 -23.34 13.37
CA GLU A 593 31.35 -24.01 14.31
C GLU A 593 31.28 -23.43 15.73
N GLU A 594 31.43 -22.10 15.83
CA GLU A 594 31.45 -21.36 17.10
C GLU A 594 30.13 -21.53 17.85
N GLU A 595 29.01 -21.40 17.14
CA GLU A 595 27.69 -21.37 17.76
C GLU A 595 27.00 -22.72 17.80
N LYS A 596 27.56 -23.75 17.16
CA LYS A 596 27.04 -25.13 17.08
C LYS A 596 25.61 -25.17 16.54
N VAL A 597 25.43 -24.62 15.34
CA VAL A 597 24.13 -24.37 14.73
C VAL A 597 23.68 -25.56 13.88
N SER A 598 22.41 -25.97 14.03
CA SER A 598 21.86 -27.14 13.33
C SER A 598 21.09 -26.80 12.05
N LEU A 599 20.77 -25.52 11.82
CA LEU A 599 20.07 -25.03 10.63
C LEU A 599 20.69 -23.74 10.10
N VAL A 600 21.04 -23.72 8.81
CA VAL A 600 21.52 -22.54 8.09
C VAL A 600 20.52 -22.14 7.02
N GLY A 601 20.13 -20.87 7.00
CA GLY A 601 19.35 -20.25 5.95
C GLY A 601 20.20 -19.36 5.05
N LEU A 602 20.20 -19.64 3.75
CA LEU A 602 20.91 -18.82 2.75
C LEU A 602 19.91 -18.09 1.84
N SER A 603 20.18 -16.82 1.56
CA SER A 603 19.37 -15.97 0.67
C SER A 603 20.17 -15.47 -0.53
N ALA A 604 19.55 -15.47 -1.71
CA ALA A 604 20.04 -14.83 -2.92
C ALA A 604 18.89 -14.22 -3.72
N LEU A 605 19.02 -12.97 -4.16
CA LEU A 605 18.07 -12.29 -5.04
C LEU A 605 18.60 -12.19 -6.47
N MET A 606 19.92 -12.17 -6.67
CA MET A 606 20.51 -12.05 -8.01
C MET A 606 20.82 -13.43 -8.60
N THR A 607 20.53 -13.63 -9.88
CA THR A 607 20.88 -14.89 -10.57
C THR A 607 22.39 -15.16 -10.56
N THR A 608 23.21 -14.10 -10.62
CA THR A 608 24.67 -14.17 -10.60
C THR A 608 25.25 -14.66 -9.27
N THR A 609 24.52 -14.52 -8.16
CA THR A 609 25.01 -14.83 -6.81
C THR A 609 24.62 -16.23 -6.38
N VAL A 610 23.74 -16.91 -7.12
CA VAL A 610 23.29 -18.26 -6.80
C VAL A 610 24.42 -19.29 -6.87
N LYS A 611 25.44 -19.06 -7.71
CA LYS A 611 26.66 -19.88 -7.73
C LYS A 611 27.41 -19.83 -6.39
N ASN A 612 27.46 -18.66 -5.75
CA ASN A 612 28.06 -18.53 -4.42
C ASN A 612 27.22 -19.25 -3.35
N MET A 613 25.89 -19.31 -3.52
CA MET A 613 25.03 -20.13 -2.67
C MET A 613 25.40 -21.60 -2.76
N GLU A 614 25.53 -22.14 -3.97
CA GLU A 614 25.94 -23.53 -4.20
C GLU A 614 27.31 -23.85 -3.56
N LEU A 615 28.30 -22.97 -3.77
CA LEU A 615 29.63 -23.13 -3.16
C LEU A 615 29.56 -23.13 -1.63
N THR A 616 28.69 -22.31 -1.04
CA THR A 616 28.45 -22.26 0.41
C THR A 616 27.83 -23.58 0.90
N ILE A 617 26.83 -24.10 0.19
CA ILE A 617 26.16 -25.37 0.52
C ILE A 617 27.16 -26.53 0.48
N LYS A 618 27.96 -26.65 -0.58
CA LYS A 618 28.99 -27.69 -0.71
C LYS A 618 29.95 -27.66 0.48
N SER A 619 30.46 -26.47 0.81
CA SER A 619 31.39 -26.27 1.92
C SER A 619 30.77 -26.64 3.28
N LEU A 620 29.50 -26.27 3.51
CA LEU A 620 28.77 -26.62 4.73
C LEU A 620 28.56 -28.13 4.86
N LYS A 621 28.19 -28.82 3.77
CA LYS A 621 27.97 -30.27 3.79
C LYS A 621 29.26 -31.07 3.98
N GLU A 622 30.38 -30.59 3.45
CA GLU A 622 31.69 -31.22 3.64
C GLU A 622 32.17 -31.11 5.10
N LYS A 623 32.03 -29.92 5.72
CA LYS A 623 32.58 -29.66 7.06
C LYS A 623 31.60 -30.00 8.20
N TYR A 624 30.29 -29.84 7.99
CA TYR A 624 29.23 -30.05 8.98
C TYR A 624 28.03 -30.83 8.40
N PRO A 625 28.18 -32.13 8.10
CA PRO A 625 27.17 -32.93 7.39
C PRO A 625 25.83 -33.10 8.14
N THR A 626 25.81 -32.85 9.45
CA THR A 626 24.62 -32.90 10.29
C THR A 626 23.81 -31.60 10.28
N CYS A 627 24.40 -30.50 9.80
CA CYS A 627 23.74 -29.21 9.70
C CYS A 627 22.79 -29.20 8.49
N LYS A 628 21.53 -28.85 8.70
CA LYS A 628 20.53 -28.74 7.63
C LYS A 628 20.58 -27.37 6.98
N ILE A 629 20.34 -27.33 5.67
CA ILE A 629 20.44 -26.10 4.89
C ILE A 629 19.12 -25.80 4.20
N MET A 630 18.53 -24.65 4.52
CA MET A 630 17.39 -24.09 3.80
C MET A 630 17.83 -22.93 2.92
N VAL A 631 17.23 -22.81 1.74
CA VAL A 631 17.52 -21.71 0.79
C VAL A 631 16.25 -21.00 0.36
N GLY A 632 16.36 -19.70 0.06
CA GLY A 632 15.27 -18.89 -0.46
C GLY A 632 15.74 -17.67 -1.24
N GLY A 633 14.80 -16.97 -1.87
CA GLY A 633 15.05 -15.74 -2.63
C GLY A 633 14.41 -15.72 -4.02
N ALA A 634 14.22 -14.53 -4.59
CA ALA A 634 13.30 -14.30 -5.71
C ALA A 634 13.68 -15.05 -7.01
N VAL A 635 14.95 -15.40 -7.18
CA VAL A 635 15.47 -16.11 -8.35
C VAL A 635 15.52 -17.63 -8.17
N LEU A 636 15.18 -18.14 -6.97
CA LEU A 636 15.18 -19.58 -6.70
C LEU A 636 13.85 -20.23 -7.04
N THR A 637 13.94 -21.51 -7.42
CA THR A 637 12.81 -22.41 -7.56
C THR A 637 13.08 -23.69 -6.76
N LYS A 638 12.04 -24.48 -6.51
CA LYS A 638 12.17 -25.76 -5.78
C LYS A 638 13.14 -26.72 -6.47
N ASP A 639 13.05 -26.80 -7.79
CA ASP A 639 13.91 -27.66 -8.60
C ASP A 639 15.37 -27.19 -8.51
N TYR A 640 15.58 -25.88 -8.60
CA TYR A 640 16.91 -25.28 -8.49
C TYR A 640 17.54 -25.52 -7.10
N ALA A 641 16.77 -25.28 -6.03
CA ALA A 641 17.24 -25.48 -4.65
C ALA A 641 17.67 -26.93 -4.38
N THR A 642 16.90 -27.89 -4.88
CA THR A 642 17.22 -29.32 -4.77
C THR A 642 18.53 -29.66 -5.50
N MET A 643 18.70 -29.09 -6.68
CA MET A 643 19.85 -29.33 -7.55
C MET A 643 21.16 -28.76 -6.99
N ILE A 644 21.15 -27.58 -6.36
CA ILE A 644 22.33 -27.04 -5.65
C ILE A 644 22.61 -27.73 -4.31
N GLY A 645 21.84 -28.77 -3.98
CA GLY A 645 22.04 -29.60 -2.81
C GLY A 645 21.52 -29.00 -1.50
N ALA A 646 20.58 -28.06 -1.52
CA ALA A 646 19.90 -27.64 -0.29
C ALA A 646 19.02 -28.78 0.27
N ASP A 647 18.86 -28.85 1.59
CA ASP A 647 17.91 -29.80 2.21
C ASP A 647 16.46 -29.32 2.06
N PHE A 648 16.26 -28.00 2.06
CA PHE A 648 14.93 -27.40 1.98
C PHE A 648 14.90 -26.17 1.08
N TYR A 649 13.77 -25.98 0.41
CA TYR A 649 13.44 -24.75 -0.32
C TYR A 649 12.33 -24.00 0.41
N ALA A 650 12.65 -22.81 0.88
CA ALA A 650 11.66 -21.89 1.43
C ALA A 650 11.18 -20.94 0.33
N LYS A 651 9.98 -21.19 -0.19
CA LYS A 651 9.35 -20.32 -1.20
C LYS A 651 9.00 -18.92 -0.65
N ASP A 652 8.80 -18.82 0.67
CA ASP A 652 8.44 -17.61 1.38
C ASP A 652 8.94 -17.67 2.84
N ALA A 653 8.72 -16.58 3.58
CA ALA A 653 9.21 -16.46 4.94
C ALA A 653 8.50 -17.38 5.94
N ARG A 654 7.24 -17.76 5.67
CA ARG A 654 6.47 -18.68 6.52
C ARG A 654 6.97 -20.11 6.37
N GLU A 655 7.27 -20.54 5.15
CA GLU A 655 7.85 -21.85 4.89
C GLU A 655 9.20 -22.01 5.62
N SER A 656 9.99 -20.93 5.72
CA SER A 656 11.23 -20.92 6.52
C SER A 656 10.98 -21.26 8.00
N VAL A 657 9.88 -20.77 8.58
CA VAL A 657 9.48 -21.08 9.96
C VAL A 657 9.03 -22.53 10.09
N LYS A 658 8.24 -23.06 9.14
CA LYS A 658 7.84 -24.48 9.14
C LYS A 658 9.04 -25.42 9.03
N ILE A 659 10.02 -25.07 8.20
CA ILE A 659 11.27 -25.82 8.08
C ILE A 659 12.02 -25.77 9.42
N ALA A 660 12.11 -24.61 10.06
CA ALA A 660 12.74 -24.49 11.38
C ALA A 660 12.06 -25.35 12.44
N GLN A 661 10.73 -25.39 12.48
CA GLN A 661 9.96 -26.29 13.35
C GLN A 661 10.25 -27.75 13.04
N GLN A 662 10.21 -28.14 11.76
CA GLN A 662 10.50 -29.51 11.34
C GLN A 662 11.92 -29.98 11.75
N VAL A 663 12.90 -29.09 11.73
CA VAL A 663 14.31 -29.42 11.99
C VAL A 663 14.67 -29.32 13.47
N LEU A 664 14.11 -28.35 14.20
CA LEU A 664 14.56 -27.98 15.56
C LEU A 664 13.56 -28.28 16.68
N GLY A 665 12.29 -28.59 16.36
CA GLY A 665 11.24 -28.88 17.34
C GLY A 665 10.17 -27.80 17.38
#